data_AF-A0A918ZEZ2-F1
#
_entry.id   AF-A0A918ZEZ2-F1
#
_cell.length_a   1.000
_cell.length_b   1.000
_cell.length_c   1.000
_cell.angle_alpha   90.00
_cell.angle_beta   90.00
_cell.angle_gamma   90.00
#
_symmetry.space_group_name_H-M   'P 1'
#
loop_
_entity.id
_entity.type
_entity.pdbx_description
1 polymer ?
#
loop_
_entity_poly.entity_id
_entity_poly.type
_entity_poly.pdbx_seq_one_letter_code
_entity_poly.pdbx_strand_id
1 'polypeptide(L)'
;MRERRLWAALLAALLVIVGLTSTPASGRAEPAETAAAQVLTWTAGDDITKYTTAPQTAVAGPTTIVFENSAATGNTMGMPHTLTFDVSDPEYNNDVPLNILANPNDDQGGRYTTEVTLSPGRYRYYCTIPGHGQMQGILVVTEGTGEDTTAPETSASVAGTQNSQGAYVGSATVTVSASDAGGSGVERIEYALGDTGAWAPYTTPVVINQVGAHKVRYRAVDKAGNTAAERSVGFSVVAPPTDDTTAPETSATVAGEQNPQGQYISMATVTVSASDTGSGVNTIEYALGDAGAWQPYTGPVMVHEVGTHKVRYRATDKAGNVSAGKSVGFTVVAPPADDTTPPVTGVTVEGDRNSSGAYLKSAKVTVTATDHSGSGVAAIEYSLDGGPYLAYTEPVSVDRAGTHTVTYRASDKAGNTAAARSVSFTVVAGGGVPAPNCAEYDERLTVIVGTVDTGVPNRVTNNRCRINELLEDEKEWTSHALFLKHVDTVLDDLLKEGVVDQREYDAVAEAARKSGIGKPGQTEGYRTIMDGTQDSFAKWQHVGGGSFALNSDGSITSGTTRAGLGMLWFPERKYGDFSLRLQWRDDAPGTSNANSGLFVRFPWVHEHPEESRPEWVAIKYGHEVQVLDRPDGDMYKTGSVYGFDRVGLAGAGVTQKGTWNDYEIRVVDQHYSVYRNGVLINEFDNIGGQDFTPPRSDDPGTDGRRFASGYLGLQVHGTTDVVSYRDIRIKEL
;
A
#
# COMPACT_ATOMS: atom_id res chain seq x y z
N MET A 1 -42.34 -26.22 -27.92
CA MET A 1 -41.74 -27.45 -28.52
C MET A 1 -40.67 -27.91 -27.53
N ARG A 2 -40.81 -29.03 -26.78
CA ARG A 2 -40.45 -30.40 -27.20
C ARG A 2 -39.30 -30.36 -28.22
N GLU A 3 -38.09 -30.87 -28.00
CA GLU A 3 -37.78 -32.20 -27.50
C GLU A 3 -36.40 -32.32 -26.82
N ARG A 4 -36.33 -33.31 -25.93
CA ARG A 4 -35.15 -34.01 -25.38
C ARG A 4 -34.26 -34.63 -26.45
N ARG A 5 -33.03 -34.98 -26.06
CA ARG A 5 -32.28 -36.27 -26.23
C ARG A 5 -30.77 -35.95 -26.15
N LEU A 6 -29.82 -36.78 -25.71
CA LEU A 6 -29.68 -38.13 -25.16
C LEU A 6 -28.21 -38.23 -24.67
N TRP A 7 -27.90 -39.32 -23.98
CA TRP A 7 -26.71 -39.59 -23.17
C TRP A 7 -25.34 -39.78 -23.89
N ALA A 8 -24.29 -39.48 -23.12
CA ALA A 8 -23.00 -40.18 -22.91
C ALA A 8 -21.88 -40.19 -23.98
N ALA A 9 -20.68 -39.67 -23.60
CA ALA A 9 -19.48 -40.43 -23.21
C ALA A 9 -18.12 -39.82 -23.66
N LEU A 10 -17.18 -39.78 -22.69
CA LEU A 10 -15.72 -39.94 -22.76
C LEU A 10 -14.75 -38.92 -23.42
N LEU A 11 -13.78 -38.52 -22.58
CA LEU A 11 -12.33 -38.28 -22.75
C LEU A 11 -11.77 -37.06 -23.55
N ALA A 12 -11.20 -36.15 -22.76
CA ALA A 12 -9.79 -35.68 -22.74
C ALA A 12 -9.22 -34.67 -23.76
N ALA A 13 -8.41 -33.76 -23.16
CA ALA A 13 -7.37 -32.86 -23.68
C ALA A 13 -7.85 -31.54 -24.33
N LEU A 14 -7.30 -30.35 -24.06
CA LEU A 14 -6.00 -29.97 -23.48
C LEU A 14 -6.10 -28.51 -22.99
N LEU A 15 -5.80 -28.23 -21.72
CA LEU A 15 -5.40 -26.88 -21.27
C LEU A 15 -4.44 -27.02 -20.07
N VAL A 16 -3.18 -26.69 -20.30
CA VAL A 16 -2.07 -26.79 -19.34
C VAL A 16 -2.19 -25.61 -18.37
N ILE A 17 -2.43 -25.93 -17.09
CA ILE A 17 -2.33 -25.02 -15.95
C ILE A 17 -0.99 -25.31 -15.27
N VAL A 18 -0.13 -24.29 -15.18
CA VAL A 18 1.08 -24.31 -14.35
C VAL A 18 0.69 -23.91 -12.94
N GLY A 19 0.66 -24.89 -12.04
CA GLY A 19 0.68 -24.67 -10.59
C GLY A 19 1.96 -25.29 -10.04
N LEU A 20 2.88 -24.46 -9.54
CA LEU A 20 4.08 -24.90 -8.83
C LEU A 20 3.81 -24.83 -7.32
N THR A 21 3.72 -26.00 -6.71
CA THR A 21 3.79 -26.19 -5.26
C THR A 21 5.26 -26.32 -4.84
N SER A 22 5.62 -25.64 -3.75
CA SER A 22 6.95 -25.71 -3.13
C SER A 22 7.07 -26.92 -2.20
N THR A 23 8.10 -27.74 -2.40
CA THR A 23 8.62 -28.72 -1.42
C THR A 23 10.12 -28.49 -1.21
N PRO A 24 10.67 -28.72 0.01
CA PRO A 24 12.06 -28.41 0.33
C PRO A 24 12.99 -29.54 -0.13
N ALA A 25 14.04 -29.20 -0.87
CA ALA A 25 15.07 -30.14 -1.29
C ALA A 25 16.19 -30.25 -0.24
N SER A 26 16.51 -31.49 0.12
CA SER A 26 17.66 -31.89 0.93
C SER A 26 18.99 -31.45 0.31
N GLY A 27 19.89 -30.96 1.17
CA GLY A 27 21.26 -30.64 0.81
C GLY A 27 22.05 -31.88 0.40
N ARG A 28 22.67 -31.81 -0.78
CA ARG A 28 23.67 -32.75 -1.27
C ARG A 28 25.03 -32.18 -0.89
N ALA A 29 25.75 -32.85 0.00
CA ALA A 29 27.11 -32.48 0.39
C ALA A 29 28.04 -32.57 -0.84
N GLU A 30 28.82 -31.52 -1.06
CA GLU A 30 29.99 -31.54 -1.94
C GLU A 30 31.06 -32.50 -1.40
N PRO A 31 31.92 -33.11 -2.24
CA PRO A 31 33.01 -33.93 -1.75
C PRO A 31 34.08 -33.05 -1.09
N ALA A 32 34.49 -33.43 0.12
CA ALA A 32 35.59 -32.81 0.85
C ALA A 32 36.90 -32.85 0.03
N GLU A 33 37.55 -31.70 -0.09
CA GLU A 33 38.92 -31.58 -0.58
C GLU A 33 39.84 -32.50 0.23
N THR A 34 40.55 -33.38 -0.46
CA THR A 34 41.62 -34.20 0.13
C THR A 34 42.77 -33.30 0.58
N ALA A 35 42.98 -33.18 1.89
CA ALA A 35 44.12 -32.50 2.49
C ALA A 35 45.46 -33.10 1.99
N ALA A 36 46.42 -32.23 1.64
CA ALA A 36 47.73 -32.62 1.13
C ALA A 36 48.59 -33.32 2.19
N ALA A 37 49.19 -34.46 1.84
CA ALA A 37 50.09 -35.20 2.71
C ALA A 37 51.43 -34.45 2.91
N GLN A 38 51.83 -34.21 4.17
CA GLN A 38 53.14 -33.60 4.50
C GLN A 38 54.14 -34.68 4.97
N VAL A 39 55.44 -34.44 4.82
CA VAL A 39 56.50 -35.35 5.30
C VAL A 39 57.36 -34.65 6.35
N LEU A 40 57.43 -35.20 7.56
CA LEU A 40 58.20 -34.66 8.69
C LEU A 40 59.36 -35.60 9.03
N THR A 41 60.59 -35.09 9.04
CA THR A 41 61.80 -35.92 9.27
C THR A 41 62.53 -35.51 10.55
N TRP A 42 62.71 -36.46 11.46
CA TRP A 42 63.62 -36.36 12.60
C TRP A 42 64.91 -37.10 12.27
N THR A 43 66.05 -36.58 12.74
CA THR A 43 67.33 -37.26 12.64
C THR A 43 68.06 -37.35 13.97
N ALA A 44 68.82 -38.43 14.17
CA ALA A 44 69.71 -38.62 15.32
C ALA A 44 71.12 -39.03 14.85
N GLY A 45 72.12 -38.76 15.69
CA GLY A 45 73.53 -39.08 15.47
C GLY A 45 74.14 -39.68 16.73
N ASP A 46 75.45 -39.56 16.92
CA ASP A 46 76.13 -40.07 18.13
C ASP A 46 75.79 -39.31 19.44
N ASP A 47 75.08 -38.18 19.37
CA ASP A 47 74.76 -37.33 20.53
C ASP A 47 73.52 -37.83 21.30
N ILE A 48 73.71 -38.14 22.59
CA ILE A 48 72.65 -38.63 23.48
C ILE A 48 71.84 -37.54 24.17
N THR A 49 72.14 -36.26 23.90
CA THR A 49 71.50 -35.13 24.59
C THR A 49 70.46 -34.41 23.74
N LYS A 50 70.46 -34.59 22.42
CA LYS A 50 69.51 -33.98 21.49
C LYS A 50 69.34 -34.79 20.21
N TYR A 51 68.20 -34.61 19.54
CA TYR A 51 68.08 -34.98 18.12
C TYR A 51 68.95 -34.06 17.26
N THR A 52 69.54 -34.58 16.20
CA THR A 52 70.37 -33.81 15.25
C THR A 52 69.52 -32.78 14.51
N THR A 53 68.36 -33.20 14.01
CA THR A 53 67.31 -32.31 13.50
C THR A 53 65.94 -32.82 13.93
N ALA A 54 65.03 -31.90 14.21
CA ALA A 54 63.66 -32.21 14.54
C ALA A 54 62.75 -31.06 14.08
N PRO A 55 61.61 -31.34 13.43
CA PRO A 55 60.60 -30.33 13.12
C PRO A 55 60.03 -29.71 14.39
N GLN A 56 59.77 -28.40 14.35
CA GLN A 56 59.18 -27.66 15.47
C GLN A 56 57.70 -27.36 15.24
N THR A 57 57.26 -27.30 13.99
CA THR A 57 55.87 -27.02 13.61
C THR A 57 55.39 -27.97 12.51
N ALA A 58 54.07 -28.17 12.44
CA ALA A 58 53.39 -28.89 11.35
C ALA A 58 51.95 -28.38 11.19
N VAL A 59 51.27 -28.80 10.12
CA VAL A 59 49.83 -28.54 9.91
C VAL A 59 49.01 -29.77 10.26
N ALA A 60 47.75 -29.60 10.67
CA ALA A 60 46.88 -30.75 10.93
C ALA A 60 46.54 -31.52 9.63
N GLY A 61 46.52 -32.86 9.69
CA GLY A 61 46.17 -33.73 8.57
C GLY A 61 47.07 -34.97 8.39
N PRO A 62 46.85 -35.75 7.32
CA PRO A 62 47.66 -36.91 6.97
C PRO A 62 49.14 -36.55 6.81
N THR A 63 50.02 -37.29 7.46
CA THR A 63 51.43 -36.96 7.62
C THR A 63 52.32 -38.21 7.60
N THR A 64 53.34 -38.19 6.75
CA THR A 64 54.42 -39.17 6.75
C THR A 64 55.51 -38.74 7.73
N ILE A 65 55.73 -39.49 8.82
CA ILE A 65 56.86 -39.30 9.73
C ILE A 65 58.03 -40.18 9.29
N VAL A 66 59.20 -39.56 9.14
CA VAL A 66 60.48 -40.23 8.90
C VAL A 66 61.38 -40.03 10.11
N PHE A 67 61.97 -41.12 10.63
CA PHE A 67 63.04 -41.05 11.61
C PHE A 67 64.30 -41.72 11.06
N GLU A 68 65.39 -40.97 11.00
CA GLU A 68 66.66 -41.46 10.48
C GLU A 68 67.79 -41.32 11.51
N ASN A 69 68.36 -42.46 11.89
CA ASN A 69 69.52 -42.58 12.76
C ASN A 69 70.56 -43.48 12.06
N SER A 70 71.31 -42.91 11.12
CA SER A 70 72.20 -43.62 10.21
C SER A 70 73.62 -43.05 10.27
N ALA A 71 74.58 -43.72 9.62
CA ALA A 71 75.91 -43.14 9.42
C ALA A 71 75.87 -41.80 8.66
N ALA A 72 74.87 -41.60 7.79
CA ALA A 72 74.69 -40.36 7.03
C ALA A 72 74.19 -39.20 7.91
N THR A 73 73.46 -39.47 8.99
CA THR A 73 73.03 -38.47 9.97
C THR A 73 74.06 -38.24 11.08
N GLY A 74 75.23 -38.86 10.97
CA GLY A 74 76.35 -38.70 11.90
C GLY A 74 76.36 -39.71 13.05
N ASN A 75 75.69 -40.85 12.93
CA ASN A 75 75.80 -41.96 13.89
C ASN A 75 76.89 -42.94 13.45
N THR A 76 78.11 -42.74 13.95
CA THR A 76 79.28 -43.57 13.61
C THR A 76 79.63 -44.56 14.72
N MET A 77 79.04 -44.41 15.92
CA MET A 77 79.28 -45.25 17.08
C MET A 77 78.28 -46.41 17.23
N GLY A 78 77.31 -46.53 16.30
CA GLY A 78 76.35 -47.63 16.30
C GLY A 78 75.22 -47.47 17.32
N MET A 79 74.98 -46.25 17.78
CA MET A 79 74.13 -45.97 18.93
C MET A 79 72.65 -45.97 18.56
N PRO A 80 71.79 -46.80 19.17
CA PRO A 80 70.36 -46.75 18.89
C PRO A 80 69.73 -45.48 19.50
N HIS A 81 68.65 -44.98 18.88
CA HIS A 81 67.78 -43.93 19.40
C HIS A 81 66.31 -44.25 19.11
N THR A 82 65.39 -43.72 19.93
CA THR A 82 63.96 -43.75 19.59
C THR A 82 63.40 -42.37 19.29
N LEU A 83 62.36 -42.31 18.46
CA LEU A 83 61.42 -41.20 18.37
C LEU A 83 60.07 -41.67 18.92
N THR A 84 59.71 -41.15 20.08
CA THR A 84 58.50 -41.55 20.79
C THR A 84 57.62 -40.33 21.05
N PHE A 85 56.33 -40.36 20.72
CA PHE A 85 55.39 -39.31 21.12
C PHE A 85 54.80 -39.66 22.49
N ASP A 86 54.77 -38.67 23.39
CA ASP A 86 54.22 -38.81 24.73
C ASP A 86 52.69 -38.79 24.66
N VAL A 87 52.07 -39.94 24.91
CA VAL A 87 50.62 -40.09 24.99
C VAL A 87 50.10 -40.20 26.43
N SER A 88 51.00 -40.08 27.41
CA SER A 88 50.68 -40.28 28.83
C SER A 88 50.46 -38.98 29.60
N ASP A 89 51.05 -37.88 29.12
CA ASP A 89 50.91 -36.56 29.71
C ASP A 89 49.71 -35.81 29.09
N PRO A 90 48.67 -35.45 29.87
CA PRO A 90 47.49 -34.76 29.35
C PRO A 90 47.76 -33.33 28.87
N GLU A 91 48.94 -32.75 29.11
CA GLU A 91 49.34 -31.46 28.54
C GLU A 91 49.56 -31.53 27.01
N TYR A 92 49.84 -32.73 26.49
CA TYR A 92 50.14 -32.94 25.08
C TYR A 92 49.09 -33.82 24.39
N ASN A 93 49.02 -33.71 23.08
CA ASN A 93 48.19 -34.53 22.22
C ASN A 93 48.57 -36.02 22.36
N ASN A 94 47.57 -36.84 22.65
CA ASN A 94 47.71 -38.27 22.92
C ASN A 94 47.09 -39.17 21.84
N ASP A 95 46.65 -38.58 20.74
CA ASP A 95 45.93 -39.23 19.64
C ASP A 95 46.85 -39.95 18.65
N VAL A 96 48.17 -39.74 18.72
CA VAL A 96 49.17 -40.39 17.85
C VAL A 96 50.17 -41.20 18.68
N PRO A 97 49.95 -42.51 18.88
CA PRO A 97 50.89 -43.38 19.58
C PRO A 97 52.06 -43.75 18.67
N LEU A 98 53.11 -42.91 18.68
CA LEU A 98 54.33 -43.12 17.90
C LEU A 98 55.46 -43.65 18.79
N ASN A 99 56.13 -44.74 18.36
CA ASN A 99 57.39 -45.19 18.96
C ASN A 99 58.26 -45.92 17.93
N ILE A 100 59.24 -45.23 17.36
CA ILE A 100 60.16 -45.77 16.35
C ILE A 100 61.55 -45.93 16.97
N LEU A 101 62.14 -47.13 16.89
CA LEU A 101 63.54 -47.40 17.24
C LEU A 101 64.36 -47.49 15.95
N ALA A 102 65.48 -46.77 15.87
CA ALA A 102 66.37 -46.79 14.72
C ALA A 102 67.84 -46.97 15.16
N ASN A 103 68.59 -47.82 14.46
CA ASN A 103 70.02 -48.06 14.67
C ASN A 103 70.75 -48.03 13.30
N PRO A 104 71.91 -47.38 13.18
CA PRO A 104 72.64 -47.34 11.91
C PRO A 104 73.05 -48.72 11.36
N ASN A 105 73.07 -49.76 12.20
CA ASN A 105 73.44 -51.12 11.84
C ASN A 105 72.24 -52.08 11.74
N ASP A 106 71.00 -51.59 11.81
CA ASP A 106 69.83 -52.43 11.55
C ASP A 106 69.63 -52.71 10.05
N ASP A 107 68.75 -53.66 9.74
CA ASP A 107 68.48 -54.11 8.37
C ASP A 107 67.89 -53.01 7.46
N GLN A 108 67.40 -51.91 8.03
CA GLN A 108 66.86 -50.74 7.31
C GLN A 108 67.87 -49.59 7.23
N GLY A 109 69.11 -49.81 7.70
CA GLY A 109 70.16 -48.79 7.73
C GLY A 109 69.82 -47.59 8.62
N GLY A 110 68.96 -47.79 9.62
CA GLY A 110 68.55 -46.77 10.57
C GLY A 110 67.51 -45.77 10.08
N ARG A 111 66.82 -46.01 8.95
CA ARG A 111 65.78 -45.12 8.42
C ARG A 111 64.41 -45.78 8.41
N TYR A 112 63.44 -45.17 9.09
CA TYR A 112 62.08 -45.67 9.20
C TYR A 112 61.06 -44.60 8.82
N THR A 113 59.95 -45.03 8.23
CA THR A 113 58.85 -44.18 7.82
C THR A 113 57.52 -44.74 8.33
N THR A 114 56.63 -43.88 8.81
CA THR A 114 55.26 -44.25 9.20
C THR A 114 54.27 -43.16 8.83
N GLU A 115 53.06 -43.54 8.47
CA GLU A 115 51.96 -42.61 8.23
C GLU A 115 51.17 -42.39 9.53
N VAL A 116 50.84 -41.14 9.83
CA VAL A 116 49.99 -40.72 10.96
C VAL A 116 49.04 -39.61 10.51
N THR A 117 48.02 -39.33 11.31
CA THR A 117 47.19 -38.13 11.13
C THR A 117 47.42 -37.24 12.33
N LEU A 118 47.92 -36.02 12.13
CA LEU A 118 48.13 -35.07 13.21
C LEU A 118 46.89 -34.20 13.39
N SER A 119 46.35 -34.15 14.61
CA SER A 119 45.38 -33.13 15.01
C SER A 119 46.08 -31.85 15.47
N PRO A 120 45.43 -30.68 15.40
CA PRO A 120 45.97 -29.44 15.97
C PRO A 120 46.31 -29.61 17.47
N GLY A 121 47.36 -28.95 17.93
CA GLY A 121 47.81 -28.97 19.32
C GLY A 121 49.33 -29.17 19.46
N ARG A 122 49.78 -29.78 20.55
CA ARG A 122 51.22 -29.92 20.88
C ARG A 122 51.54 -31.38 21.13
N TYR A 123 52.50 -31.95 20.41
CA TYR A 123 53.03 -33.29 20.66
C TYR A 123 54.41 -33.17 21.29
N ARG A 124 54.59 -33.75 22.47
CA ARG A 124 55.94 -33.92 23.04
C ARG A 124 56.54 -35.18 22.48
N TYR A 125 57.77 -35.09 21.97
CA TYR A 125 58.54 -36.24 21.50
C TYR A 125 59.82 -36.41 22.30
N TYR A 126 60.26 -37.65 22.49
CA TYR A 126 61.47 -37.96 23.27
C TYR A 126 62.07 -39.33 22.94
N CYS A 127 63.34 -39.51 23.35
CA CYS A 127 64.04 -40.79 23.28
C CYS A 127 63.86 -41.56 24.60
N THR A 128 63.44 -42.81 24.50
CA THR A 128 63.14 -43.68 25.65
C THR A 128 64.35 -44.47 26.16
N ILE A 129 65.47 -44.43 25.43
CA ILE A 129 66.67 -45.20 25.79
C ILE A 129 67.26 -44.66 27.10
N PRO A 130 67.57 -45.54 28.08
CA PRO A 130 68.16 -45.13 29.35
C PRO A 130 69.42 -44.27 29.15
N GLY A 131 69.45 -43.11 29.79
CA GLY A 131 70.55 -42.13 29.67
C GLY A 131 70.35 -41.07 28.58
N HIS A 132 69.39 -41.26 27.67
CA HIS A 132 69.13 -40.34 26.54
C HIS A 132 67.97 -39.36 26.83
N GLY A 133 67.54 -39.24 28.08
CA GLY A 133 66.33 -38.52 28.47
C GLY A 133 66.35 -37.01 28.21
N GLN A 134 67.49 -36.44 27.81
CA GLN A 134 67.56 -35.05 27.34
C GLN A 134 67.15 -34.89 25.87
N MET A 135 67.15 -35.97 25.08
CA MET A 135 66.64 -35.95 23.71
C MET A 135 65.12 -35.88 23.72
N GLN A 136 64.60 -34.66 23.75
CA GLN A 136 63.18 -34.39 23.73
C GLN A 136 62.89 -33.04 23.07
N GLY A 137 61.65 -32.86 22.63
CA GLY A 137 61.19 -31.60 22.07
C GLY A 137 59.67 -31.56 21.93
N ILE A 138 59.16 -30.45 21.40
CA ILE A 138 57.74 -30.22 21.20
C ILE A 138 57.52 -29.91 19.72
N LEU A 139 56.56 -30.60 19.12
CA LEU A 139 56.00 -30.29 17.81
C LEU A 139 54.68 -29.56 18.00
N VAL A 140 54.55 -28.35 17.45
CA VAL A 140 53.31 -27.58 17.47
C VAL A 140 52.56 -27.76 16.15
N VAL A 141 51.36 -28.31 16.20
CA VAL A 141 50.51 -28.53 15.04
C VAL A 141 49.43 -27.46 14.99
N THR A 142 49.44 -26.63 13.95
CA THR A 142 48.46 -25.55 13.77
C THR A 142 47.32 -25.98 12.86
N GLU A 143 46.13 -25.43 13.09
CA GLU A 143 45.09 -25.35 12.05
C GLU A 143 45.69 -24.49 10.91
N GLY A 144 45.91 -25.09 9.74
CA GLY A 144 46.89 -24.57 8.79
C GLY A 144 46.56 -23.19 8.21
N THR A 145 47.31 -22.17 8.62
CA THR A 145 47.74 -21.00 7.82
C THR A 145 48.93 -20.30 8.51
N GLY A 146 50.17 -20.53 8.04
CA GLY A 146 51.30 -19.64 8.36
C GLY A 146 51.25 -18.41 7.45
N GLU A 147 51.48 -17.19 7.96
CA GLU A 147 51.50 -15.97 7.14
C GLU A 147 52.62 -16.03 6.10
N ASP A 148 52.23 -15.92 4.83
CA ASP A 148 53.13 -15.78 3.69
C ASP A 148 53.55 -14.32 3.52
N THR A 149 54.87 -14.08 3.43
CA THR A 149 55.45 -12.74 3.29
C THR A 149 56.12 -12.52 1.91
N THR A 150 55.96 -13.46 0.97
CA THR A 150 56.66 -13.43 -0.32
C THR A 150 55.69 -13.06 -1.43
N ALA A 151 55.97 -11.97 -2.16
CA ALA A 151 55.10 -11.57 -3.26
C ALA A 151 55.24 -12.49 -4.49
N PRO A 152 54.17 -12.65 -5.30
CA PRO A 152 54.21 -13.45 -6.52
C PRO A 152 55.23 -12.97 -7.56
N GLU A 153 55.71 -13.88 -8.39
CA GLU A 153 56.45 -13.56 -9.61
C GLU A 153 55.50 -13.40 -10.80
N THR A 154 55.72 -12.40 -11.66
CA THR A 154 54.88 -12.13 -12.84
C THR A 154 55.66 -12.13 -14.15
N SER A 155 55.05 -12.59 -15.23
CA SER A 155 55.59 -12.52 -16.59
C SER A 155 54.50 -12.23 -17.62
N ALA A 156 54.88 -11.69 -18.78
CA ALA A 156 53.95 -11.47 -19.89
C ALA A 156 54.56 -11.87 -21.24
N SER A 157 53.71 -12.33 -22.16
CA SER A 157 54.06 -12.59 -23.56
C SER A 157 53.11 -11.84 -24.50
N VAL A 158 53.60 -11.45 -25.68
CA VAL A 158 52.81 -10.77 -26.71
C VAL A 158 52.80 -11.61 -27.97
N ALA A 159 51.62 -12.03 -28.41
CA ALA A 159 51.43 -12.89 -29.58
C ALA A 159 50.65 -12.17 -30.69
N GLY A 160 50.92 -12.52 -31.94
CA GLY A 160 50.26 -11.98 -33.13
C GLY A 160 51.17 -12.06 -34.35
N THR A 161 50.61 -11.81 -35.54
CA THR A 161 51.38 -11.81 -36.79
C THR A 161 52.26 -10.57 -36.85
N GLN A 162 53.58 -10.72 -36.96
CA GLN A 162 54.51 -9.58 -37.08
C GLN A 162 54.93 -9.35 -38.53
N ASN A 163 55.14 -8.09 -38.91
CA ASN A 163 55.81 -7.73 -40.15
C ASN A 163 57.35 -7.86 -40.01
N SER A 164 58.09 -7.62 -41.09
CA SER A 164 59.56 -7.68 -41.12
C SER A 164 60.28 -6.67 -40.20
N GLN A 165 59.55 -5.71 -39.64
CA GLN A 165 60.05 -4.69 -38.70
C GLN A 165 59.66 -5.01 -37.23
N GLY A 166 59.00 -6.14 -36.98
CA GLY A 166 58.58 -6.57 -35.64
C GLY A 166 57.27 -5.93 -35.14
N ALA A 167 56.56 -5.15 -35.96
CA ALA A 167 55.25 -4.60 -35.61
C ALA A 167 54.15 -5.64 -35.84
N TYR A 168 53.21 -5.74 -34.91
CA TYR A 168 52.07 -6.64 -34.99
C TYR A 168 51.04 -6.12 -36.01
N VAL A 169 50.59 -6.97 -36.92
CA VAL A 169 49.69 -6.61 -38.01
C VAL A 169 48.24 -6.90 -37.61
N GLY A 170 47.40 -5.87 -37.60
CA GLY A 170 45.99 -5.95 -37.22
C GLY A 170 45.75 -5.97 -35.71
N SER A 171 46.43 -6.85 -34.96
CA SER A 171 46.32 -6.90 -33.50
C SER A 171 47.50 -7.60 -32.83
N ALA A 172 47.66 -7.36 -31.52
CA ALA A 172 48.54 -8.09 -30.62
C ALA A 172 47.75 -8.55 -29.39
N THR A 173 48.05 -9.75 -28.89
CA THR A 173 47.43 -10.35 -27.71
C THR A 173 48.45 -10.48 -26.60
N VAL A 174 48.21 -9.81 -25.47
CA VAL A 174 49.05 -9.86 -24.28
C VAL A 174 48.52 -10.90 -23.31
N THR A 175 49.34 -11.89 -22.99
CA THR A 175 49.04 -12.91 -21.96
C THR A 175 49.92 -12.65 -20.75
N VAL A 176 49.30 -12.46 -19.57
CA VAL A 176 49.99 -12.29 -18.29
C VAL A 176 49.85 -13.57 -17.47
N SER A 177 50.94 -14.01 -16.85
CA SER A 177 50.98 -15.13 -15.92
C SER A 177 51.64 -14.71 -14.62
N ALA A 178 51.21 -15.33 -13.51
CA ALA A 178 51.80 -15.15 -12.20
C ALA A 178 51.95 -16.50 -11.50
N SER A 179 52.99 -16.64 -10.68
CA SER A 179 53.21 -17.80 -9.83
C SER A 179 53.73 -17.37 -8.48
N ASP A 180 53.23 -18.00 -7.43
CA ASP A 180 53.68 -17.80 -6.06
C ASP A 180 54.09 -19.15 -5.46
N ALA A 181 55.23 -19.64 -5.92
CA ALA A 181 55.70 -20.97 -5.59
C ALA A 181 56.31 -20.99 -4.18
N GLY A 182 55.64 -21.65 -3.24
CA GLY A 182 56.04 -21.71 -1.84
C GLY A 182 55.43 -20.61 -0.95
N GLY A 183 54.60 -19.74 -1.51
CA GLY A 183 53.77 -18.78 -0.78
C GLY A 183 52.32 -19.22 -0.64
N SER A 184 51.42 -18.26 -0.42
CA SER A 184 49.98 -18.45 -0.20
C SER A 184 49.17 -18.66 -1.48
N GLY A 185 49.81 -18.54 -2.64
CA GLY A 185 49.20 -18.67 -3.96
C GLY A 185 48.66 -17.35 -4.49
N VAL A 186 48.56 -17.22 -5.81
CA VAL A 186 48.09 -15.99 -6.47
C VAL A 186 46.59 -15.80 -6.24
N GLU A 187 46.20 -14.67 -5.65
CA GLU A 187 44.80 -14.25 -5.48
C GLU A 187 44.27 -13.57 -6.75
N ARG A 188 45.05 -12.63 -7.31
CA ARG A 188 44.63 -11.89 -8.52
C ARG A 188 45.79 -11.34 -9.33
N ILE A 189 45.58 -11.21 -10.63
CA ILE A 189 46.47 -10.54 -11.58
C ILE A 189 45.76 -9.25 -12.05
N GLU A 190 46.51 -8.16 -12.22
CA GLU A 190 46.00 -6.89 -12.73
C GLU A 190 46.86 -6.38 -13.89
N TYR A 191 46.25 -5.63 -14.80
CA TYR A 191 46.93 -4.93 -15.89
C TYR A 191 46.44 -3.49 -16.04
N ALA A 192 47.26 -2.65 -16.66
CA ALA A 192 46.91 -1.27 -17.02
C ALA A 192 47.49 -0.91 -18.40
N LEU A 193 46.72 -0.15 -19.18
CA LEU A 193 47.13 0.32 -20.52
C LEU A 193 47.83 1.68 -20.46
N GLY A 194 48.97 1.81 -21.13
CA GLY A 194 49.79 3.03 -21.12
C GLY A 194 50.45 3.33 -19.77
N ASP A 195 51.12 4.47 -19.65
CA ASP A 195 51.87 4.84 -18.43
C ASP A 195 51.00 5.27 -17.25
N THR A 196 49.78 5.76 -17.52
CA THR A 196 48.88 6.34 -16.51
C THR A 196 47.51 5.66 -16.46
N GLY A 197 47.31 4.57 -17.19
CA GLY A 197 46.03 3.84 -17.18
C GLY A 197 45.67 3.29 -15.80
N ALA A 198 44.38 3.16 -15.53
CA ALA A 198 43.87 2.52 -14.32
C ALA A 198 44.13 1.01 -14.32
N TRP A 199 44.34 0.43 -13.14
CA TRP A 199 44.47 -1.01 -12.96
C TRP A 199 43.12 -1.71 -13.13
N ALA A 200 43.10 -2.77 -13.93
CA ALA A 200 41.94 -3.62 -14.17
C ALA A 200 42.32 -5.09 -13.88
N PRO A 201 41.36 -5.93 -13.42
CA PRO A 201 41.61 -7.35 -13.22
C PRO A 201 41.93 -8.04 -14.56
N TYR A 202 42.93 -8.90 -14.56
CA TYR A 202 43.30 -9.73 -15.70
C TYR A 202 42.60 -11.10 -15.57
N THR A 203 41.55 -11.31 -16.36
CA THR A 203 40.76 -12.56 -16.38
C THR A 203 40.89 -13.32 -17.69
N THR A 204 41.26 -12.65 -18.78
CA THR A 204 41.53 -13.23 -20.11
C THR A 204 42.66 -12.45 -20.80
N PRO A 205 43.32 -13.04 -21.82
CA PRO A 205 44.33 -12.33 -22.61
C PRO A 205 43.82 -11.02 -23.20
N VAL A 206 44.62 -9.96 -23.11
CA VAL A 206 44.26 -8.61 -23.53
C VAL A 206 44.60 -8.42 -25.01
N VAL A 207 43.58 -8.23 -25.86
CA VAL A 207 43.75 -8.00 -27.30
C VAL A 207 43.77 -6.50 -27.58
N ILE A 208 44.82 -6.02 -28.26
CA ILE A 208 44.98 -4.62 -28.66
C ILE A 208 45.08 -4.58 -30.19
N ASN A 209 44.09 -3.95 -30.82
CA ASN A 209 43.92 -3.85 -32.28
C ASN A 209 44.01 -2.41 -32.80
N GLN A 210 44.30 -1.44 -31.94
CA GLN A 210 44.50 -0.05 -32.33
C GLN A 210 45.89 0.12 -32.93
N VAL A 211 46.02 0.82 -34.06
CA VAL A 211 47.32 1.13 -34.67
C VAL A 211 48.10 2.10 -33.79
N GLY A 212 49.40 1.85 -33.59
CA GLY A 212 50.29 2.71 -32.81
C GLY A 212 51.21 1.93 -31.87
N ALA A 213 51.98 2.66 -31.05
CA ALA A 213 52.81 2.10 -29.99
C ALA A 213 51.98 1.91 -28.71
N HIS A 214 52.14 0.76 -28.06
CA HIS A 214 51.38 0.34 -26.90
C HIS A 214 52.30 -0.13 -25.78
N LYS A 215 51.87 0.08 -24.54
CA LYS A 215 52.51 -0.41 -23.33
C LYS A 215 51.46 -1.04 -22.42
N VAL A 216 51.72 -2.23 -21.93
CA VAL A 216 50.88 -2.91 -20.92
C VAL A 216 51.71 -3.08 -19.66
N ARG A 217 51.22 -2.52 -18.55
CA ARG A 217 51.79 -2.68 -17.20
C ARG A 217 51.00 -3.77 -16.48
N TYR A 218 51.66 -4.60 -15.69
CA TYR A 218 51.05 -5.74 -15.02
C TYR A 218 51.67 -6.02 -13.66
N ARG A 219 50.86 -6.56 -12.73
CA ARG A 219 51.25 -7.00 -11.39
C ARG A 219 50.31 -8.09 -10.88
N ALA A 220 50.67 -8.75 -9.78
CA ALA A 220 49.83 -9.75 -9.12
C ALA A 220 49.87 -9.59 -7.60
N VAL A 221 48.86 -10.12 -6.92
CA VAL A 221 48.74 -10.15 -5.45
C VAL A 221 48.41 -11.58 -5.01
N ASP A 222 49.06 -12.05 -3.96
CA ASP A 222 48.80 -13.36 -3.35
C ASP A 222 47.65 -13.33 -2.33
N LYS A 223 47.33 -14.49 -1.75
CA LYS A 223 46.25 -14.62 -0.75
C LYS A 223 46.60 -14.03 0.62
N ALA A 224 47.89 -13.82 0.91
CA ALA A 224 48.35 -13.13 2.11
C ALA A 224 48.43 -11.60 1.94
N GLY A 225 48.20 -11.09 0.73
CA GLY A 225 48.16 -9.67 0.40
C GLY A 225 49.48 -9.08 -0.08
N ASN A 226 50.55 -9.87 -0.28
CA ASN A 226 51.78 -9.32 -0.83
C ASN A 226 51.63 -9.02 -2.32
N THR A 227 52.15 -7.87 -2.75
CA THR A 227 52.00 -7.36 -4.13
C THR A 227 53.31 -7.43 -4.88
N ALA A 228 53.29 -8.08 -6.05
CA ALA A 228 54.43 -8.17 -6.96
C ALA A 228 54.85 -6.78 -7.47
N ALA A 229 56.15 -6.60 -7.71
CA ALA A 229 56.65 -5.40 -8.37
C ALA A 229 56.02 -5.22 -9.76
N GLU A 230 55.70 -3.98 -10.11
CA GLU A 230 55.14 -3.63 -11.42
C GLU A 230 56.15 -3.93 -12.54
N ARG A 231 55.69 -4.66 -13.56
CA ARG A 231 56.43 -4.93 -14.80
C ARG A 231 55.65 -4.41 -15.99
N SER A 232 56.31 -4.27 -17.15
CA SER A 232 55.64 -3.83 -18.37
C SER A 232 56.20 -4.46 -19.63
N VAL A 233 55.39 -4.52 -20.68
CA VAL A 233 55.79 -4.91 -22.05
C VAL A 233 55.32 -3.85 -23.04
N GLY A 234 56.19 -3.53 -24.02
CA GLY A 234 55.90 -2.57 -25.09
C GLY A 234 55.91 -3.23 -26.46
N PHE A 235 55.01 -2.81 -27.35
CA PHE A 235 54.90 -3.31 -28.73
C PHE A 235 54.22 -2.28 -29.64
N SER A 236 54.24 -2.48 -30.95
CA SER A 236 53.51 -1.65 -31.91
C SER A 236 52.55 -2.48 -32.74
N VAL A 237 51.39 -1.89 -33.08
CA VAL A 237 50.39 -2.48 -33.99
C VAL A 237 50.31 -1.62 -35.24
N VAL A 238 50.33 -2.23 -36.42
CA VAL A 238 50.15 -1.59 -37.73
C VAL A 238 48.90 -2.15 -38.40
N ALA A 239 48.24 -1.35 -39.23
CA ALA A 239 47.11 -1.83 -40.01
C ALA A 239 47.58 -2.93 -41.00
N PRO A 240 46.77 -3.97 -41.26
CA PRO A 240 46.99 -4.83 -42.40
C PRO A 240 46.95 -3.99 -43.69
N PRO A 241 47.80 -4.25 -44.68
CA PRO A 241 47.62 -3.64 -46.00
C PRO A 241 46.26 -4.08 -46.58
N THR A 242 45.41 -3.11 -46.96
CA THR A 242 44.12 -3.36 -47.64
C THR A 242 44.16 -2.72 -49.03
N ASP A 243 43.84 -3.47 -50.09
CA ASP A 243 43.65 -2.96 -51.45
C ASP A 243 42.23 -2.40 -51.67
N ASP A 244 41.53 -2.05 -50.59
CA ASP A 244 40.13 -1.64 -50.63
C ASP A 244 39.99 -0.20 -51.12
N THR A 245 39.28 -0.04 -52.24
CA THR A 245 38.97 1.26 -52.87
C THR A 245 37.47 1.55 -52.88
N THR A 246 36.66 0.75 -52.19
CA THR A 246 35.19 0.89 -52.20
C THR A 246 34.74 1.62 -50.96
N ALA A 247 33.95 2.68 -51.11
CA ALA A 247 33.42 3.41 -49.95
C ALA A 247 32.21 2.69 -49.30
N PRO A 248 31.97 2.88 -47.99
CA PRO A 248 30.82 2.28 -47.32
C PRO A 248 29.46 2.68 -47.92
N GLU A 249 28.49 1.76 -47.84
CA GLU A 249 27.08 2.06 -48.08
C GLU A 249 26.40 2.51 -46.78
N THR A 250 25.63 3.61 -46.85
CA THR A 250 24.91 4.18 -45.70
C THR A 250 23.39 4.19 -45.89
N SER A 251 22.65 4.08 -44.80
CA SER A 251 21.18 4.21 -44.73
C SER A 251 20.75 4.85 -43.41
N ALA A 252 19.53 5.40 -43.37
CA ALA A 252 18.95 5.95 -42.14
C ALA A 252 17.45 5.67 -42.04
N THR A 253 16.96 5.50 -40.82
CA THR A 253 15.53 5.39 -40.48
C THR A 253 15.12 6.52 -39.54
N VAL A 254 13.85 6.94 -39.60
CA VAL A 254 13.26 7.89 -38.66
C VAL A 254 12.13 7.19 -37.94
N ALA A 255 12.12 7.29 -36.61
CA ALA A 255 11.13 6.67 -35.74
C ALA A 255 10.56 7.68 -34.74
N GLY A 256 9.32 7.50 -34.35
CA GLY A 256 8.59 8.34 -33.42
C GLY A 256 7.08 8.19 -33.63
N GLU A 257 6.28 8.67 -32.69
CA GLU A 257 4.82 8.71 -32.84
C GLU A 257 4.45 9.69 -33.96
N GLN A 258 3.53 9.30 -34.84
CA GLN A 258 3.10 10.13 -35.97
C GLN A 258 1.62 10.46 -35.90
N ASN A 259 1.27 11.68 -36.29
CA ASN A 259 -0.12 12.03 -36.57
C ASN A 259 -0.59 11.40 -37.91
N PRO A 260 -1.90 11.44 -38.24
CA PRO A 260 -2.42 10.88 -39.49
C PRO A 260 -1.82 11.47 -40.78
N GLN A 261 -1.13 12.61 -40.69
CA GLN A 261 -0.44 13.28 -41.80
C GLN A 261 1.03 12.86 -41.91
N GLY A 262 1.51 11.91 -41.08
CA GLY A 262 2.89 11.41 -41.09
C GLY A 262 3.91 12.34 -40.44
N GLN A 263 3.48 13.37 -39.69
CA GLN A 263 4.36 14.27 -38.94
C GLN A 263 4.60 13.69 -37.56
N TYR A 264 5.83 13.81 -37.05
CA TYR A 264 6.22 13.26 -35.76
C TYR A 264 5.74 14.15 -34.62
N ILE A 265 5.08 13.55 -33.63
CA ILE A 265 4.52 14.26 -32.48
C ILE A 265 5.59 14.35 -31.40
N SER A 266 5.85 15.57 -30.90
CA SER A 266 6.83 15.90 -29.85
C SER A 266 8.30 15.66 -30.20
N MET A 267 8.65 14.57 -30.89
CA MET A 267 10.02 14.25 -31.25
C MET A 267 10.12 13.24 -32.40
N ALA A 268 11.27 13.23 -33.08
CA ALA A 268 11.69 12.18 -34.00
C ALA A 268 13.10 11.69 -33.67
N THR A 269 13.36 10.40 -33.87
CA THR A 269 14.66 9.75 -33.64
C THR A 269 15.21 9.24 -34.97
N VAL A 270 16.40 9.68 -35.36
CA VAL A 270 17.09 9.23 -36.57
C VAL A 270 18.18 8.24 -36.22
N THR A 271 18.11 7.05 -36.81
CA THR A 271 19.13 6.00 -36.67
C THR A 271 19.86 5.83 -37.99
N VAL A 272 21.18 5.98 -37.98
CA VAL A 272 22.06 5.80 -39.15
C VAL A 272 22.78 4.46 -39.05
N SER A 273 22.86 3.74 -40.17
CA SER A 273 23.65 2.53 -40.32
C SER A 273 24.58 2.62 -41.52
N ALA A 274 25.71 1.92 -41.45
CA ALA A 274 26.65 1.79 -42.55
C ALA A 274 27.17 0.35 -42.64
N SER A 275 27.46 -0.09 -43.86
CA SER A 275 28.08 -1.38 -44.13
C SER A 275 29.16 -1.22 -45.20
N ASP A 276 30.24 -1.95 -45.05
CA ASP A 276 31.33 -2.01 -46.03
C ASP A 276 31.80 -3.46 -46.15
N THR A 277 32.01 -3.93 -47.39
CA THR A 277 32.37 -5.33 -47.70
C THR A 277 33.88 -5.55 -47.86
N GLY A 278 34.68 -4.49 -47.88
CA GLY A 278 36.13 -4.54 -48.01
C GLY A 278 36.81 -4.48 -46.66
N SER A 279 37.24 -3.29 -46.26
CA SER A 279 38.01 -3.02 -45.05
C SER A 279 37.13 -2.85 -43.80
N GLY A 280 35.82 -2.73 -43.99
CA GLY A 280 34.82 -2.53 -42.95
C GLY A 280 34.71 -1.06 -42.52
N VAL A 281 33.57 -0.70 -41.92
CA VAL A 281 33.31 0.69 -41.49
C VAL A 281 34.24 1.09 -40.34
N ASN A 282 34.83 2.28 -40.44
CA ASN A 282 35.65 2.91 -39.41
C ASN A 282 34.87 3.98 -38.63
N THR A 283 34.25 4.93 -39.33
CA THR A 283 33.47 6.01 -38.69
C THR A 283 32.16 6.27 -39.42
N ILE A 284 31.17 6.77 -38.68
CA ILE A 284 29.93 7.34 -39.22
C ILE A 284 29.83 8.77 -38.70
N GLU A 285 29.41 9.70 -39.55
CA GLU A 285 29.20 11.11 -39.20
C GLU A 285 27.81 11.58 -39.64
N TYR A 286 27.24 12.54 -38.90
CA TYR A 286 25.99 13.20 -39.25
C TYR A 286 26.07 14.72 -39.13
N ALA A 287 25.16 15.43 -39.77
CA ALA A 287 25.03 16.89 -39.65
C ALA A 287 23.55 17.30 -39.69
N LEU A 288 23.17 18.25 -38.83
CA LEU A 288 21.82 18.81 -38.78
C LEU A 288 21.67 19.98 -39.78
N GLY A 289 20.61 19.95 -40.57
CA GLY A 289 20.32 20.96 -41.60
C GLY A 289 21.31 20.94 -42.78
N ASP A 290 21.14 21.86 -43.72
CA ASP A 290 21.93 21.92 -44.96
C ASP A 290 23.37 22.44 -44.75
N ALA A 291 23.59 23.28 -43.74
CA ALA A 291 24.89 23.91 -43.46
C ALA A 291 25.53 23.48 -42.11
N GLY A 292 24.93 22.53 -41.39
CA GLY A 292 25.51 22.04 -40.14
C GLY A 292 26.88 21.40 -40.31
N ALA A 293 27.69 21.48 -39.26
CA ALA A 293 28.99 20.80 -39.20
C ALA A 293 28.81 19.28 -39.04
N TRP A 294 29.73 18.50 -39.60
CA TRP A 294 29.79 17.06 -39.41
C TRP A 294 30.20 16.72 -37.98
N GLN A 295 29.48 15.79 -37.37
CA GLN A 295 29.66 15.31 -36.01
C GLN A 295 29.77 13.79 -36.01
N PRO A 296 30.57 13.18 -35.11
CA PRO A 296 30.65 11.73 -35.00
C PRO A 296 29.29 11.16 -34.55
N TYR A 297 28.82 10.15 -35.28
CA TYR A 297 27.60 9.43 -34.93
C TYR A 297 27.92 8.36 -33.88
N THR A 298 27.54 8.62 -32.63
CA THR A 298 27.78 7.73 -31.49
C THR A 298 26.50 7.05 -30.98
N GLY A 299 25.34 7.44 -31.52
CA GLY A 299 24.02 6.90 -31.19
C GLY A 299 22.91 7.62 -31.96
N PRO A 300 21.65 7.18 -31.81
CA PRO A 300 20.50 7.79 -32.51
C PRO A 300 20.36 9.30 -32.22
N VAL A 301 20.03 10.06 -33.26
CA VAL A 301 19.87 11.52 -33.19
C VAL A 301 18.42 11.87 -32.86
N MET A 302 18.18 12.45 -31.69
CA MET A 302 16.85 12.86 -31.25
C MET A 302 16.61 14.34 -31.56
N VAL A 303 15.48 14.65 -32.19
CA VAL A 303 15.07 16.02 -32.53
C VAL A 303 13.71 16.31 -31.92
N HIS A 304 13.68 17.23 -30.97
CA HIS A 304 12.49 17.64 -30.21
C HIS A 304 11.89 18.97 -30.69
N GLU A 305 12.64 19.74 -31.47
CA GLU A 305 12.20 21.07 -31.91
C GLU A 305 11.08 20.95 -32.94
N VAL A 306 10.02 21.73 -32.79
CA VAL A 306 8.92 21.78 -33.78
C VAL A 306 9.41 22.42 -35.08
N GLY A 307 9.05 21.83 -36.22
CA GLY A 307 9.41 22.32 -37.54
C GLY A 307 9.90 21.23 -38.49
N THR A 308 10.33 21.63 -39.67
CA THR A 308 10.93 20.73 -40.68
C THR A 308 12.43 20.61 -40.46
N HIS A 309 12.91 19.38 -40.42
CA HIS A 309 14.29 19.02 -40.12
C HIS A 309 14.90 18.16 -41.23
N LYS A 310 16.22 18.21 -41.32
CA LYS A 310 17.02 17.40 -42.22
C LYS A 310 18.26 16.89 -41.49
N VAL A 311 18.54 15.60 -41.58
CA VAL A 311 19.77 14.98 -41.07
C VAL A 311 20.56 14.46 -42.26
N ARG A 312 21.77 15.00 -42.46
CA ARG A 312 22.75 14.48 -43.42
C ARG A 312 23.65 13.46 -42.74
N TYR A 313 24.10 12.43 -43.46
CA TYR A 313 24.95 11.37 -42.92
C TYR A 313 25.93 10.81 -43.96
N ARG A 314 27.12 10.38 -43.50
CA ARG A 314 28.16 9.72 -44.29
C ARG A 314 28.99 8.76 -43.43
N ALA A 315 29.77 7.86 -44.04
CA ALA A 315 30.67 6.95 -43.34
C ALA A 315 32.03 6.84 -44.02
N THR A 316 33.06 6.47 -43.26
CA THR A 316 34.42 6.20 -43.76
C THR A 316 34.83 4.78 -43.38
N ASP A 317 35.47 4.03 -44.28
CA ASP A 317 36.00 2.70 -43.99
C ASP A 317 37.41 2.73 -43.35
N LYS A 318 38.02 1.56 -43.12
CA LYS A 318 39.37 1.45 -42.54
C LYS A 318 40.49 1.72 -43.55
N ALA A 319 40.19 1.68 -44.85
CA ALA A 319 41.10 2.06 -45.93
C ALA A 319 41.12 3.57 -46.22
N GLY A 320 40.17 4.33 -45.65
CA GLY A 320 40.02 5.78 -45.80
C GLY A 320 39.02 6.22 -46.88
N ASN A 321 38.27 5.31 -47.49
CA ASN A 321 37.24 5.66 -48.49
C ASN A 321 36.00 6.24 -47.80
N VAL A 322 35.51 7.40 -48.26
CA VAL A 322 34.38 8.12 -47.68
C VAL A 322 33.13 7.97 -48.56
N SER A 323 32.01 7.59 -47.96
CA SER A 323 30.73 7.46 -48.66
C SER A 323 30.22 8.81 -49.17
N ALA A 324 29.43 8.80 -50.23
CA ALA A 324 28.63 9.97 -50.58
C ALA A 324 27.72 10.39 -49.41
N GLY A 325 27.55 11.69 -49.21
CA GLY A 325 26.63 12.22 -48.20
C GLY A 325 25.18 11.99 -48.61
N LYS A 326 24.39 11.32 -47.78
CA LYS A 326 22.95 11.15 -47.93
C LYS A 326 22.20 11.99 -46.90
N SER A 327 20.88 12.11 -47.04
CA SER A 327 20.06 12.85 -46.06
C SER A 327 18.66 12.27 -45.91
N VAL A 328 18.06 12.48 -44.74
CA VAL A 328 16.64 12.21 -44.47
C VAL A 328 15.96 13.47 -43.92
N GLY A 329 14.72 13.72 -44.34
CA GLY A 329 13.92 14.87 -43.89
C GLY A 329 12.64 14.42 -43.18
N PHE A 330 12.21 15.19 -42.17
CA PHE A 330 11.00 14.93 -41.39
C PHE A 330 10.45 16.22 -40.78
N THR A 331 9.22 16.20 -40.29
CA THR A 331 8.60 17.34 -39.59
C THR A 331 8.18 16.90 -38.19
N VAL A 332 8.53 17.69 -37.17
CA VAL A 332 8.09 17.54 -35.79
C VAL A 332 7.00 18.57 -35.51
N VAL A 333 5.90 18.16 -34.89
CA VAL A 333 4.78 19.01 -34.47
C VAL A 333 4.57 18.91 -32.97
N ALA A 334 4.02 19.96 -32.38
CA ALA A 334 3.59 19.91 -30.98
C ALA A 334 2.47 18.88 -30.80
N PRO A 335 2.39 18.21 -29.64
CA PRO A 335 1.22 17.39 -29.31
C PRO A 335 -0.05 18.25 -29.26
N PRO A 336 -1.24 17.66 -29.53
CA PRO A 336 -2.51 18.33 -29.24
C PRO A 336 -2.53 18.76 -27.78
N ALA A 337 -3.05 19.96 -27.48
CA ALA A 337 -3.24 20.36 -26.09
C ALA A 337 -4.29 19.45 -25.45
N ASP A 338 -3.97 18.88 -24.27
CA ASP A 338 -4.95 18.18 -23.46
C ASP A 338 -6.07 19.15 -23.05
N ASP A 339 -7.31 18.69 -23.15
CA ASP A 339 -8.45 19.43 -22.64
C ASP A 339 -8.36 19.51 -21.11
N THR A 340 -8.27 20.74 -20.60
CA THR A 340 -8.14 21.05 -19.17
C THR A 340 -9.35 21.84 -18.66
N THR A 341 -10.38 22.01 -19.49
CA THR A 341 -11.52 22.88 -19.20
C THR A 341 -12.75 22.05 -18.82
N PRO A 342 -13.21 22.09 -17.55
CA PRO A 342 -14.41 21.35 -17.16
C PRO A 342 -15.69 21.83 -17.89
N PRO A 343 -16.71 20.96 -18.04
CA PRO A 343 -17.99 21.34 -18.62
C PRO A 343 -18.70 22.48 -17.87
N VAL A 344 -19.50 23.26 -18.60
CA VAL A 344 -20.38 24.27 -18.02
C VAL A 344 -21.77 23.67 -17.79
N THR A 345 -22.22 23.65 -16.52
CA THR A 345 -23.51 23.08 -16.12
C THR A 345 -24.61 24.13 -15.91
N GLY A 346 -25.84 23.83 -16.33
CA GLY A 346 -27.07 24.60 -16.09
C GLY A 346 -28.17 23.75 -15.44
N VAL A 347 -29.16 24.42 -14.84
CA VAL A 347 -30.33 23.76 -14.25
C VAL A 347 -31.60 24.58 -14.47
N THR A 348 -32.72 23.90 -14.69
CA THR A 348 -34.06 24.50 -14.67
C THR A 348 -34.96 23.71 -13.73
N VAL A 349 -35.86 24.40 -13.03
CA VAL A 349 -36.84 23.79 -12.13
C VAL A 349 -38.24 24.24 -12.53
N GLU A 350 -39.05 23.31 -13.01
CA GLU A 350 -40.38 23.55 -13.59
C GLU A 350 -41.48 22.92 -12.72
N GLY A 351 -42.70 23.45 -12.83
CA GLY A 351 -43.88 22.98 -12.10
C GLY A 351 -44.82 24.12 -11.73
N ASP A 352 -46.07 23.79 -11.40
CA ASP A 352 -47.07 24.75 -10.97
C ASP A 352 -46.65 25.38 -9.64
N ARG A 353 -46.78 26.70 -9.47
CA ARG A 353 -46.37 27.39 -8.24
C ARG A 353 -47.54 28.12 -7.59
N ASN A 354 -47.53 28.20 -6.27
CA ASN A 354 -48.43 29.09 -5.54
C ASN A 354 -47.88 30.53 -5.52
N SER A 355 -48.63 31.45 -4.89
CA SER A 355 -48.24 32.86 -4.77
C SER A 355 -46.98 33.11 -3.94
N SER A 356 -46.55 32.16 -3.11
CA SER A 356 -45.28 32.23 -2.36
C SER A 356 -44.10 31.65 -3.16
N GLY A 357 -44.31 31.23 -4.41
CA GLY A 357 -43.28 30.64 -5.26
C GLY A 357 -42.96 29.17 -4.96
N ALA A 358 -43.68 28.53 -4.03
CA ALA A 358 -43.51 27.10 -3.76
C ALA A 358 -44.20 26.27 -4.84
N TYR A 359 -43.56 25.18 -5.24
CA TYR A 359 -44.08 24.25 -6.22
C TYR A 359 -45.23 23.44 -5.62
N LEU A 360 -46.35 23.41 -6.30
CA LEU A 360 -47.52 22.65 -5.94
C LEU A 360 -47.34 21.22 -6.43
N LYS A 361 -47.53 20.24 -5.54
CA LYS A 361 -47.45 18.80 -5.83
C LYS A 361 -46.06 18.29 -6.15
N SER A 362 -45.38 18.88 -7.13
CA SER A 362 -44.07 18.44 -7.59
C SER A 362 -43.30 19.54 -8.32
N ALA A 363 -41.97 19.45 -8.27
CA ALA A 363 -41.05 20.21 -9.10
C ALA A 363 -40.25 19.24 -9.99
N LYS A 364 -40.03 19.61 -11.25
CA LYS A 364 -39.23 18.86 -12.21
C LYS A 364 -37.91 19.59 -12.46
N VAL A 365 -36.81 18.95 -12.09
CA VAL A 365 -35.45 19.48 -12.20
C VAL A 365 -34.78 18.93 -13.45
N THR A 366 -34.37 19.80 -14.36
CA THR A 366 -33.63 19.44 -15.57
C THR A 366 -32.22 20.01 -15.50
N VAL A 367 -31.21 19.14 -15.55
CA VAL A 367 -29.80 19.53 -15.57
C VAL A 367 -29.26 19.45 -17.00
N THR A 368 -28.45 20.43 -17.39
CA THR A 368 -27.76 20.46 -18.69
C THR A 368 -26.27 20.66 -18.47
N ALA A 369 -25.46 20.16 -19.39
CA ALA A 369 -24.03 20.43 -19.43
C ALA A 369 -23.59 20.66 -20.88
N THR A 370 -22.68 21.59 -21.09
CA THR A 370 -22.04 21.79 -22.39
C THR A 370 -20.54 21.94 -22.22
N ASP A 371 -19.80 21.34 -23.14
CA ASP A 371 -18.36 21.48 -23.25
C ASP A 371 -18.05 21.84 -24.72
N HIS A 372 -18.07 23.14 -25.00
CA HIS A 372 -18.09 23.66 -26.38
C HIS A 372 -16.72 23.64 -27.06
N SER A 373 -15.64 23.61 -26.30
CA SER A 373 -14.26 23.68 -26.80
C SER A 373 -13.35 22.57 -26.29
N GLY A 374 -13.86 21.69 -25.43
CA GLY A 374 -13.13 20.56 -24.88
C GLY A 374 -13.45 19.22 -25.56
N SER A 375 -13.25 18.16 -24.81
CA SER A 375 -13.35 16.74 -25.20
C SER A 375 -14.80 16.23 -25.28
N GLY A 376 -15.76 17.06 -24.89
CA GLY A 376 -17.19 16.79 -24.83
C GLY A 376 -17.61 16.21 -23.48
N VAL A 377 -18.88 16.40 -23.11
CA VAL A 377 -19.44 15.90 -21.85
C VAL A 377 -19.43 14.36 -21.82
N ALA A 378 -18.87 13.79 -20.76
CA ALA A 378 -18.88 12.35 -20.49
C ALA A 378 -20.04 11.94 -19.58
N ALA A 379 -20.28 12.68 -18.49
CA ALA A 379 -21.36 12.37 -17.55
C ALA A 379 -21.92 13.63 -16.89
N ILE A 380 -23.20 13.56 -16.49
CA ILE A 380 -23.85 14.52 -15.61
C ILE A 380 -24.30 13.74 -14.36
N GLU A 381 -24.11 14.31 -13.19
CA GLU A 381 -24.50 13.72 -11.92
C GLU A 381 -25.25 14.73 -11.05
N TYR A 382 -26.16 14.24 -10.20
CA TYR A 382 -26.90 15.06 -9.25
C TYR A 382 -27.04 14.38 -7.88
N SER A 383 -27.23 15.15 -6.83
CA SER A 383 -27.49 14.76 -5.45
C SER A 383 -28.74 15.50 -4.99
N LEU A 384 -29.69 14.77 -4.41
CA LEU A 384 -30.91 15.33 -3.83
C LEU A 384 -30.77 15.33 -2.30
N ASP A 385 -31.01 16.48 -1.68
CA ASP A 385 -31.07 16.70 -0.23
C ASP A 385 -29.83 16.22 0.53
N GLY A 386 -28.65 16.37 -0.09
CA GLY A 386 -27.38 15.96 0.50
C GLY A 386 -27.09 14.45 0.39
N GLY A 387 -27.91 13.69 -0.35
CA GLY A 387 -27.62 12.31 -0.72
C GLY A 387 -26.39 12.15 -1.62
N PRO A 388 -25.97 10.92 -1.93
CA PRO A 388 -24.86 10.68 -2.85
C PRO A 388 -25.19 11.14 -4.28
N TYR A 389 -24.15 11.34 -5.09
CA TYR A 389 -24.31 11.65 -6.51
C TYR A 389 -24.83 10.44 -7.28
N LEU A 390 -25.90 10.65 -8.04
CA LEU A 390 -26.52 9.72 -8.98
C LEU A 390 -26.30 10.23 -10.40
N ALA A 391 -26.20 9.30 -11.36
CA ALA A 391 -26.16 9.67 -12.77
C ALA A 391 -27.47 10.36 -13.18
N TYR A 392 -27.35 11.50 -13.87
CA TYR A 392 -28.49 12.21 -14.43
C TYR A 392 -28.73 11.71 -15.85
N THR A 393 -29.79 10.91 -16.04
CA THR A 393 -30.20 10.35 -17.34
C THR A 393 -31.51 10.96 -17.84
N GLU A 394 -32.36 11.44 -16.93
CA GLU A 394 -33.64 12.08 -17.21
C GLU A 394 -33.99 13.13 -16.13
N PRO A 395 -34.92 14.06 -16.42
CA PRO A 395 -35.32 15.06 -15.44
C PRO A 395 -35.86 14.48 -14.13
N VAL A 396 -35.40 15.01 -13.01
CA VAL A 396 -35.72 14.52 -11.67
C VAL A 396 -37.01 15.16 -11.19
N SER A 397 -38.01 14.34 -10.86
CA SER A 397 -39.27 14.82 -10.27
C SER A 397 -39.19 14.72 -8.74
N VAL A 398 -39.43 15.84 -8.06
CA VAL A 398 -39.43 15.94 -6.59
C VAL A 398 -40.81 16.38 -6.15
N ASP A 399 -41.53 15.49 -5.47
CA ASP A 399 -42.95 15.65 -5.14
C ASP A 399 -43.27 15.46 -3.65
N ARG A 400 -42.25 15.15 -2.86
CA ARG A 400 -42.33 15.19 -1.41
C ARG A 400 -42.51 16.63 -0.96
N ALA A 401 -43.38 16.89 0.01
CA ALA A 401 -43.51 18.24 0.56
C ALA A 401 -42.32 18.56 1.48
N GLY A 402 -41.76 19.75 1.33
CA GLY A 402 -40.58 20.18 2.04
C GLY A 402 -39.70 21.12 1.23
N THR A 403 -38.62 21.59 1.84
CA THR A 403 -37.55 22.29 1.13
C THR A 403 -36.56 21.24 0.63
N HIS A 404 -36.26 21.33 -0.67
CA HIS A 404 -35.36 20.42 -1.35
C HIS A 404 -34.18 21.20 -1.94
N THR A 405 -33.02 20.55 -1.97
CA THR A 405 -31.81 21.05 -2.61
C THR A 405 -31.29 19.99 -3.57
N VAL A 406 -31.18 20.35 -4.86
CA VAL A 406 -30.50 19.53 -5.87
C VAL A 406 -29.13 20.11 -6.15
N THR A 407 -28.09 19.35 -5.83
CA THR A 407 -26.70 19.66 -6.18
C THR A 407 -26.31 18.87 -7.43
N TYR A 408 -25.62 19.47 -8.39
CA TYR A 408 -25.32 18.85 -9.67
C TYR A 408 -23.93 19.25 -10.18
N ARG A 409 -23.32 18.35 -10.98
CA ARG A 409 -22.01 18.55 -11.63
C ARG A 409 -21.94 17.73 -12.92
N ALA A 410 -20.92 17.99 -13.74
CA ALA A 410 -20.65 17.22 -14.95
C ALA A 410 -19.15 17.04 -15.16
N SER A 411 -18.77 15.97 -15.85
CA SER A 411 -17.40 15.68 -16.26
C SER A 411 -17.28 15.53 -17.78
N ASP A 412 -16.11 15.85 -18.33
CA ASP A 412 -15.79 15.65 -19.76
C ASP A 412 -15.03 14.32 -20.00
N LYS A 413 -14.69 14.04 -21.27
CA LYS A 413 -13.98 12.81 -21.66
C LYS A 413 -12.48 12.85 -21.35
N ALA A 414 -11.92 14.01 -21.07
CA ALA A 414 -10.55 14.20 -20.59
C ALA A 414 -10.45 14.03 -19.06
N GLY A 415 -11.59 13.92 -18.36
CA GLY A 415 -11.68 13.69 -16.92
C GLY A 415 -11.80 14.96 -16.08
N ASN A 416 -11.95 16.14 -16.69
CA ASN A 416 -12.16 17.36 -15.92
C ASN A 416 -13.60 17.39 -15.38
N THR A 417 -13.76 17.72 -14.10
CA THR A 417 -15.07 17.74 -13.43
C THR A 417 -15.42 19.17 -13.00
N ALA A 418 -16.61 19.63 -13.38
CA ALA A 418 -17.11 20.95 -13.01
C ALA A 418 -17.35 21.05 -11.50
N ALA A 419 -17.14 22.26 -10.95
CA ALA A 419 -17.52 22.53 -9.58
C ALA A 419 -19.02 22.29 -9.37
N ALA A 420 -19.38 21.65 -8.26
CA ALA A 420 -20.77 21.37 -7.92
C ALA A 420 -21.56 22.67 -7.72
N ARG A 421 -22.76 22.72 -8.31
CA ARG A 421 -23.71 23.84 -8.15
C ARG A 421 -24.99 23.30 -7.53
N SER A 422 -25.76 24.16 -6.85
CA SER A 422 -27.00 23.73 -6.20
C SER A 422 -28.17 24.65 -6.56
N VAL A 423 -29.37 24.07 -6.59
CA VAL A 423 -30.65 24.78 -6.65
C VAL A 423 -31.54 24.31 -5.52
N SER A 424 -32.18 25.24 -4.82
CA SER A 424 -33.14 24.93 -3.76
C SER A 424 -34.54 25.39 -4.14
N PHE A 425 -35.54 24.59 -3.77
CA PHE A 425 -36.95 24.89 -4.00
C PHE A 425 -37.82 24.24 -2.92
N THR A 426 -39.02 24.77 -2.71
CA THR A 426 -39.98 24.19 -1.77
C THR A 426 -41.13 23.56 -2.55
N VAL A 427 -41.49 22.33 -2.18
CA VAL A 427 -42.69 21.65 -2.65
C VAL A 427 -43.71 21.67 -1.51
N VAL A 428 -44.95 22.04 -1.82
CA VAL A 428 -46.06 22.04 -0.86
C VAL A 428 -47.18 21.13 -1.34
N ALA A 429 -47.93 20.57 -0.38
CA ALA A 429 -49.12 19.77 -0.65
C ALA A 429 -50.23 20.65 -1.24
N GLY A 430 -50.18 20.91 -2.54
CA GLY A 430 -51.34 21.37 -3.31
C GLY A 430 -52.19 20.16 -3.62
N GLY A 431 -53.40 20.06 -3.07
CA GLY A 431 -54.28 18.89 -3.19
C GLY A 431 -54.23 18.22 -4.57
N GLY A 432 -53.72 16.98 -4.62
CA GLY A 432 -53.74 16.18 -5.84
C GLY A 432 -52.76 15.02 -5.97
N VAL A 433 -51.74 14.86 -5.14
CA VAL A 433 -51.03 13.57 -4.97
C VAL A 433 -50.68 13.43 -3.48
N PRO A 434 -51.27 12.45 -2.76
CA PRO A 434 -50.87 12.17 -1.40
C PRO A 434 -49.37 11.87 -1.32
N ALA A 435 -48.73 12.25 -0.20
CA ALA A 435 -47.42 11.70 0.13
C ALA A 435 -47.47 10.17 -0.07
N PRO A 436 -46.41 9.55 -0.64
CA PRO A 436 -46.39 8.10 -0.76
C PRO A 436 -46.67 7.48 0.61
N ASN A 437 -47.51 6.45 0.64
CA ASN A 437 -47.85 5.75 1.87
C ASN A 437 -46.67 4.84 2.28
N CYS A 438 -45.56 5.46 2.66
CA CYS A 438 -44.41 4.80 3.23
C CYS A 438 -44.75 4.40 4.66
N ALA A 439 -44.36 3.19 5.06
CA ALA A 439 -44.69 2.67 6.39
C ALA A 439 -44.08 3.52 7.51
N GLU A 440 -42.97 4.19 7.21
CA GLU A 440 -42.20 5.05 8.10
C GLU A 440 -41.45 6.11 7.29
N TYR A 441 -40.96 7.16 7.96
CA TYR A 441 -39.99 8.09 7.37
C TYR A 441 -38.56 7.74 7.77
N ASP A 442 -37.67 7.77 6.78
CA ASP A 442 -36.24 7.60 6.95
C ASP A 442 -35.51 8.58 6.01
N GLU A 443 -34.66 9.44 6.55
CA GLU A 443 -33.84 10.40 5.80
C GLU A 443 -32.35 10.08 5.91
N ARG A 444 -31.99 8.92 6.48
CA ARG A 444 -30.61 8.47 6.59
C ARG A 444 -30.00 8.33 5.20
N LEU A 445 -28.70 8.65 5.10
CA LEU A 445 -27.98 8.66 3.83
C LEU A 445 -27.75 7.25 3.27
N THR A 446 -27.62 6.27 4.17
CA THR A 446 -27.39 4.87 3.85
C THR A 446 -28.49 3.99 4.38
N VAL A 447 -28.64 2.82 3.76
CA VAL A 447 -29.57 1.78 4.18
C VAL A 447 -29.01 1.14 5.46
N ILE A 448 -29.75 1.22 6.55
CA ILE A 448 -29.42 0.64 7.85
C ILE A 448 -30.51 -0.35 8.22
N VAL A 449 -30.13 -1.61 8.46
CA VAL A 449 -31.07 -2.65 8.86
C VAL A 449 -30.90 -2.97 10.34
N GLY A 450 -31.84 -2.52 11.17
CA GLY A 450 -31.75 -2.50 12.62
C GLY A 450 -30.64 -1.55 13.09
N THR A 451 -29.48 -2.11 13.41
CA THR A 451 -28.27 -1.36 13.82
C THR A 451 -27.12 -1.50 12.83
N VAL A 452 -27.30 -2.23 11.72
CA VAL A 452 -26.25 -2.54 10.75
C VAL A 452 -26.34 -1.59 9.57
N ASP A 453 -25.40 -0.65 9.47
CA ASP A 453 -25.24 0.19 8.28
C ASP A 453 -24.60 -0.62 7.14
N THR A 454 -25.27 -0.63 5.99
CA THR A 454 -24.85 -1.36 4.80
C THR A 454 -23.84 -0.58 3.95
N GLY A 455 -23.75 0.74 4.14
CA GLY A 455 -23.05 1.66 3.24
C GLY A 455 -23.74 1.85 1.88
N VAL A 456 -24.86 1.17 1.63
CA VAL A 456 -25.64 1.32 0.40
C VAL A 456 -26.43 2.63 0.48
N PRO A 457 -26.40 3.50 -0.54
CA PRO A 457 -27.24 4.71 -0.57
C PRO A 457 -28.72 4.43 -0.34
N ASN A 458 -29.35 5.18 0.57
CA ASN A 458 -30.79 5.09 0.81
C ASN A 458 -31.58 5.86 -0.26
N ARG A 459 -31.63 5.30 -1.47
CA ARG A 459 -32.21 5.96 -2.65
C ARG A 459 -33.73 6.03 -2.56
N VAL A 460 -34.31 7.07 -3.14
CA VAL A 460 -35.75 7.11 -3.45
C VAL A 460 -36.02 6.10 -4.56
N THR A 461 -37.02 5.25 -4.36
CA THR A 461 -37.42 4.19 -5.28
C THR A 461 -38.57 4.65 -6.18
N ASN A 462 -39.00 3.81 -7.13
CA ASN A 462 -40.08 4.15 -8.05
C ASN A 462 -41.45 4.34 -7.36
N ASN A 463 -41.65 3.76 -6.17
CA ASN A 463 -42.86 3.99 -5.37
C ASN A 463 -42.79 5.27 -4.52
N ARG A 464 -41.69 6.03 -4.66
CA ARG A 464 -41.39 7.30 -3.99
C ARG A 464 -41.10 7.20 -2.49
N CYS A 465 -41.00 6.00 -1.94
CA CYS A 465 -40.36 5.75 -0.64
C CYS A 465 -38.87 5.49 -0.83
N ARG A 466 -38.08 5.68 0.23
CA ARG A 466 -36.69 5.25 0.26
C ARG A 466 -36.57 3.74 0.48
N ILE A 467 -35.42 3.17 0.13
CA ILE A 467 -35.14 1.75 0.32
C ILE A 467 -35.43 1.31 1.76
N ASN A 468 -34.92 2.02 2.76
CA ASN A 468 -35.12 1.64 4.17
C ASN A 468 -36.59 1.63 4.59
N GLU A 469 -37.37 2.59 4.10
CA GLU A 469 -38.82 2.69 4.37
C GLU A 469 -39.61 1.50 3.79
N LEU A 470 -39.03 0.79 2.80
CA LEU A 470 -39.61 -0.44 2.25
C LEU A 470 -39.14 -1.70 2.97
N LEU A 471 -37.97 -1.68 3.60
CA LEU A 471 -37.47 -2.83 4.37
C LEU A 471 -38.31 -3.08 5.63
N GLU A 472 -39.00 -2.04 6.13
CA GLU A 472 -39.85 -2.09 7.32
C GLU A 472 -39.09 -2.69 8.52
N ASP A 473 -37.83 -2.30 8.71
CA ASP A 473 -36.95 -2.87 9.73
C ASP A 473 -37.34 -2.46 11.16
N GLU A 474 -38.22 -1.46 11.29
CA GLU A 474 -38.77 -1.01 12.57
C GLU A 474 -40.13 -1.63 12.92
N LYS A 475 -40.73 -2.40 12.01
CA LYS A 475 -42.02 -3.07 12.25
C LYS A 475 -41.89 -4.26 13.19
N GLU A 476 -43.00 -4.65 13.80
CA GLU A 476 -43.11 -5.92 14.52
C GLU A 476 -43.00 -7.11 13.54
N TRP A 477 -42.00 -7.97 13.76
CA TRP A 477 -41.78 -9.18 12.98
C TRP A 477 -41.91 -10.40 13.88
N THR A 478 -42.96 -11.20 13.64
CA THR A 478 -43.24 -12.40 14.45
C THR A 478 -42.22 -13.52 14.27
N SER A 479 -41.39 -13.47 13.23
CA SER A 479 -40.19 -14.32 13.11
C SER A 479 -39.14 -13.72 12.19
N HIS A 480 -37.88 -14.05 12.45
CA HIS A 480 -36.74 -13.63 11.63
C HIS A 480 -36.85 -14.13 10.17
N ALA A 481 -37.41 -15.33 9.97
CA ALA A 481 -37.63 -15.87 8.63
C ALA A 481 -38.64 -15.05 7.81
N LEU A 482 -39.68 -14.50 8.47
CA LEU A 482 -40.65 -13.64 7.80
C LEU A 482 -40.04 -12.29 7.43
N PHE A 483 -39.21 -11.73 8.31
CA PHE A 483 -38.46 -10.51 8.03
C PHE A 483 -37.51 -10.68 6.83
N LEU A 484 -36.68 -11.73 6.85
CA LEU A 484 -35.76 -12.01 5.74
C LEU A 484 -36.50 -12.22 4.42
N LYS A 485 -37.62 -12.96 4.45
CA LYS A 485 -38.45 -13.15 3.25
C LYS A 485 -39.00 -11.84 2.69
N HIS A 486 -39.40 -10.91 3.55
CA HIS A 486 -39.84 -9.58 3.13
C HIS A 486 -38.70 -8.80 2.49
N VAL A 487 -37.55 -8.73 3.17
CA VAL A 487 -36.35 -8.05 2.64
C VAL A 487 -35.95 -8.61 1.28
N ASP A 488 -35.88 -9.94 1.13
CA ASP A 488 -35.55 -10.58 -0.16
C ASP A 488 -36.55 -10.17 -1.24
N THR A 489 -37.85 -10.12 -0.92
CA THR A 489 -38.91 -9.70 -1.87
C THR A 489 -38.72 -8.25 -2.31
N VAL A 490 -38.44 -7.34 -1.36
CA VAL A 490 -38.19 -5.92 -1.68
C VAL A 490 -36.93 -5.76 -2.52
N LEU A 491 -35.84 -6.45 -2.16
CA LEU A 491 -34.59 -6.35 -2.90
C LEU A 491 -34.68 -6.94 -4.30
N ASP A 492 -35.45 -8.01 -4.50
CA ASP A 492 -35.69 -8.60 -5.83
C ASP A 492 -36.38 -7.59 -6.78
N ASP A 493 -37.38 -6.87 -6.26
CA ASP A 493 -38.07 -5.82 -7.01
C ASP A 493 -37.13 -4.64 -7.30
N LEU A 494 -36.37 -4.17 -6.31
CA LEU A 494 -35.42 -3.07 -6.49
C LEU A 494 -34.29 -3.39 -7.47
N LEU A 495 -33.79 -4.63 -7.47
CA LEU A 495 -32.77 -5.10 -8.42
C LEU A 495 -33.33 -5.13 -9.85
N LYS A 496 -34.57 -5.61 -10.01
CA LYS A 496 -35.26 -5.63 -11.31
C LYS A 496 -35.52 -4.23 -11.85
N GLU A 497 -35.80 -3.27 -10.96
CA GLU A 497 -35.99 -1.87 -11.29
C GLU A 497 -34.67 -1.11 -11.52
N GLY A 498 -33.52 -1.72 -11.21
CA GLY A 498 -32.20 -1.09 -11.32
C GLY A 498 -31.94 -0.02 -10.25
N VAL A 499 -32.71 -0.01 -9.16
CA VAL A 499 -32.53 0.91 -8.02
C VAL A 499 -31.35 0.48 -7.14
N VAL A 500 -31.08 -0.83 -7.09
CA VAL A 500 -29.89 -1.43 -6.49
C VAL A 500 -29.20 -2.34 -7.50
N ASP A 501 -27.88 -2.47 -7.40
CA ASP A 501 -27.13 -3.50 -8.12
C ASP A 501 -26.98 -4.79 -7.29
N GLN A 502 -26.39 -5.84 -7.87
CA GLN A 502 -26.22 -7.12 -7.19
C GLN A 502 -25.34 -7.04 -5.93
N ARG A 503 -24.32 -6.16 -5.93
CA ARG A 503 -23.45 -5.99 -4.77
C ARG A 503 -24.19 -5.31 -3.63
N GLU A 504 -24.99 -4.30 -3.95
CA GLU A 504 -25.83 -3.58 -3.01
C GLU A 504 -26.94 -4.49 -2.45
N TYR A 505 -27.57 -5.29 -3.30
CA TYR A 505 -28.50 -6.36 -2.88
C TYR A 505 -27.86 -7.25 -1.82
N ASP A 506 -26.68 -7.80 -2.11
CA ASP A 506 -25.99 -8.74 -1.23
C ASP A 506 -25.64 -8.09 0.11
N ALA A 507 -25.27 -6.80 0.10
CA ALA A 507 -24.95 -6.04 1.30
C ALA A 507 -26.17 -5.83 2.21
N VAL A 508 -27.31 -5.42 1.64
CA VAL A 508 -28.56 -5.22 2.40
C VAL A 508 -29.09 -6.56 2.93
N ALA A 509 -29.09 -7.61 2.11
CA ALA A 509 -29.51 -8.93 2.52
C ALA A 509 -28.64 -9.49 3.66
N GLU A 510 -27.33 -9.22 3.63
CA GLU A 510 -26.41 -9.61 4.71
C GLU A 510 -26.65 -8.83 5.99
N ALA A 511 -26.91 -7.52 5.90
CA ALA A 511 -27.30 -6.72 7.06
C ALA A 511 -28.60 -7.21 7.69
N ALA A 512 -29.59 -7.58 6.87
CA ALA A 512 -30.84 -8.17 7.35
C ALA A 512 -30.64 -9.50 8.09
N ARG A 513 -29.73 -10.37 7.61
CA ARG A 513 -29.36 -11.62 8.32
C ARG A 513 -28.69 -11.35 9.68
N LYS A 514 -27.94 -10.25 9.79
CA LYS A 514 -27.23 -9.86 11.01
C LYS A 514 -28.06 -9.06 12.00
N SER A 515 -29.11 -8.37 11.55
CA SER A 515 -29.88 -7.41 12.36
C SER A 515 -30.53 -8.03 13.60
N GLY A 516 -30.84 -9.32 13.56
CA GLY A 516 -31.54 -10.02 14.64
C GLY A 516 -33.04 -9.72 14.73
N ILE A 517 -33.59 -8.89 13.83
CA ILE A 517 -35.02 -8.54 13.78
C ILE A 517 -35.88 -9.80 13.64
N GLY A 518 -36.88 -9.95 14.48
CA GLY A 518 -37.76 -11.12 14.52
C GLY A 518 -37.16 -12.36 15.17
N LYS A 519 -35.94 -12.31 15.74
CA LYS A 519 -35.45 -13.37 16.65
C LYS A 519 -36.11 -13.23 18.03
N PRO A 520 -36.17 -14.28 18.86
CA PRO A 520 -36.67 -14.17 20.24
C PRO A 520 -35.99 -13.02 20.99
N GLY A 521 -36.79 -12.15 21.62
CA GLY A 521 -36.31 -10.91 22.27
C GLY A 521 -36.10 -9.71 21.33
N GLN A 522 -36.36 -9.86 20.04
CA GLN A 522 -36.30 -8.82 19.01
C GLN A 522 -37.51 -8.86 18.07
N THR A 523 -38.64 -9.37 18.57
CA THR A 523 -39.90 -9.49 17.82
C THR A 523 -40.71 -8.20 17.84
N GLU A 524 -40.53 -7.38 18.88
CA GLU A 524 -41.23 -6.10 19.03
C GLU A 524 -40.56 -5.00 18.20
N GLY A 525 -41.38 -4.29 17.43
CA GLY A 525 -41.00 -3.13 16.64
C GLY A 525 -41.18 -1.82 17.40
N TYR A 526 -40.96 -0.71 16.72
CA TYR A 526 -41.30 0.61 17.24
C TYR A 526 -42.82 0.80 17.27
N ARG A 527 -43.32 1.34 18.38
CA ARG A 527 -44.70 1.77 18.53
C ARG A 527 -44.78 3.28 18.36
N THR A 528 -45.60 3.73 17.41
CA THR A 528 -45.89 5.14 17.20
C THR A 528 -46.66 5.71 18.39
N ILE A 529 -46.18 6.83 18.95
CA ILE A 529 -46.82 7.58 20.04
C ILE A 529 -47.33 8.96 19.58
N MET A 530 -46.90 9.41 18.40
CA MET A 530 -47.47 10.56 17.68
C MET A 530 -47.54 10.23 16.18
N ASP A 531 -48.72 9.87 15.70
CA ASP A 531 -48.99 9.48 14.30
C ASP A 531 -49.47 10.64 13.42
N GLY A 532 -49.46 11.86 13.96
CA GLY A 532 -49.93 13.07 13.28
C GLY A 532 -51.45 13.24 13.23
N THR A 533 -52.21 12.39 13.91
CA THR A 533 -53.64 12.58 14.12
C THR A 533 -53.93 13.45 15.35
N GLN A 534 -55.13 14.04 15.38
CA GLN A 534 -55.61 14.77 16.56
C GLN A 534 -55.71 13.85 17.79
N ASP A 535 -56.06 12.57 17.59
CA ASP A 535 -56.23 11.59 18.67
C ASP A 535 -54.89 11.22 19.32
N SER A 536 -53.81 11.09 18.54
CA SER A 536 -52.47 10.89 19.12
C SER A 536 -51.97 12.17 19.78
N PHE A 537 -52.17 13.33 19.16
CA PHE A 537 -51.77 14.62 19.74
C PHE A 537 -52.46 14.89 21.08
N ALA A 538 -53.74 14.55 21.23
CA ALA A 538 -54.51 14.73 22.45
C ALA A 538 -53.99 13.92 23.66
N LYS A 539 -53.15 12.90 23.43
CA LYS A 539 -52.48 12.12 24.49
C LYS A 539 -51.28 12.85 25.07
N TRP A 540 -50.78 13.90 24.40
CA TRP A 540 -49.69 14.73 24.89
C TRP A 540 -50.23 15.91 25.69
N GLN A 541 -49.52 16.28 26.75
CA GLN A 541 -49.89 17.39 27.61
C GLN A 541 -48.83 18.49 27.55
N HIS A 542 -49.26 19.74 27.39
CA HIS A 542 -48.38 20.91 27.45
C HIS A 542 -48.36 21.52 28.85
N VAL A 543 -47.17 21.84 29.37
CA VAL A 543 -46.96 22.54 30.65
C VAL A 543 -45.98 23.70 30.48
N GLY A 544 -46.04 24.69 31.38
CA GLY A 544 -45.21 25.90 31.31
C GLY A 544 -45.67 26.94 30.28
N GLY A 545 -44.72 27.77 29.82
CA GLY A 545 -44.87 28.74 28.74
C GLY A 545 -44.92 28.09 27.35
N GLY A 546 -45.01 28.87 26.28
CA GLY A 546 -45.07 28.31 24.93
C GLY A 546 -46.35 27.51 24.61
N SER A 547 -46.34 26.85 23.45
CA SER A 547 -47.40 25.94 22.99
C SER A 547 -46.89 25.04 21.86
N PHE A 548 -47.59 23.96 21.56
CA PHE A 548 -47.48 23.23 20.30
C PHE A 548 -48.83 23.20 19.58
N ALA A 549 -48.80 23.13 18.25
CA ALA A 549 -49.98 22.94 17.42
C ALA A 549 -49.75 21.82 16.39
N LEU A 550 -50.81 21.06 16.11
CA LEU A 550 -50.82 20.05 15.05
C LEU A 550 -51.04 20.73 13.69
N ASN A 551 -50.22 20.37 12.72
CA ASN A 551 -50.28 20.84 11.34
C ASN A 551 -51.07 19.89 10.44
N SER A 552 -51.48 20.38 9.28
CA SER A 552 -52.19 19.58 8.27
C SER A 552 -51.36 18.45 7.67
N ASP A 553 -50.02 18.51 7.77
CA ASP A 553 -49.10 17.47 7.30
C ASP A 553 -48.80 16.42 8.39
N GLY A 554 -49.48 16.48 9.54
CA GLY A 554 -49.30 15.57 10.67
C GLY A 554 -48.10 15.91 11.57
N SER A 555 -47.29 16.92 11.25
CA SER A 555 -46.24 17.39 12.15
C SER A 555 -46.83 18.25 13.27
N ILE A 556 -46.09 18.39 14.38
CA ILE A 556 -46.39 19.35 15.45
C ILE A 556 -45.32 20.44 15.48
N THR A 557 -45.73 21.70 15.59
CA THR A 557 -44.81 22.84 15.61
C THR A 557 -44.96 23.66 16.88
N SER A 558 -43.84 24.08 17.46
CA SER A 558 -43.83 24.99 18.60
C SER A 558 -44.38 26.37 18.20
N GLY A 559 -45.25 26.95 19.02
CA GLY A 559 -45.97 28.17 18.71
C GLY A 559 -45.15 29.46 18.86
N THR A 560 -45.57 30.49 18.11
CA THR A 560 -44.90 31.80 18.06
C THR A 560 -45.59 32.89 18.89
N THR A 561 -46.70 32.57 19.55
CA THR A 561 -47.58 33.57 20.19
C THR A 561 -47.51 33.60 21.71
N ARG A 562 -47.21 32.46 22.35
CA ARG A 562 -47.13 32.34 23.81
C ARG A 562 -45.66 32.34 24.24
N ALA A 563 -45.26 33.35 25.00
CA ALA A 563 -43.90 33.47 25.51
C ALA A 563 -43.61 32.47 26.65
N GLY A 564 -42.33 32.30 26.93
CA GLY A 564 -41.82 31.48 28.03
C GLY A 564 -41.48 30.04 27.62
N LEU A 565 -40.65 29.43 28.45
CA LEU A 565 -40.20 28.05 28.27
C LEU A 565 -41.31 27.08 28.68
N GLY A 566 -41.49 26.01 27.92
CA GLY A 566 -42.47 24.97 28.21
C GLY A 566 -42.05 23.58 27.79
N MET A 567 -42.91 22.61 28.11
CA MET A 567 -42.69 21.20 27.83
C MET A 567 -43.98 20.57 27.31
N LEU A 568 -43.92 19.96 26.13
CA LEU A 568 -44.94 19.04 25.66
C LEU A 568 -44.49 17.62 26.00
N TRP A 569 -45.16 16.98 26.96
CA TRP A 569 -44.76 15.68 27.48
C TRP A 569 -45.83 14.61 27.27
N PHE A 570 -45.40 13.35 27.32
CA PHE A 570 -46.26 12.20 27.09
C PHE A 570 -46.63 11.49 28.41
N PRO A 571 -47.80 11.79 29.02
CA PRO A 571 -48.19 11.31 30.35
C PRO A 571 -48.63 9.84 30.43
N GLU A 572 -48.89 9.17 29.31
CA GLU A 572 -49.54 7.86 29.29
C GLU A 572 -48.78 6.78 30.07
N ARG A 573 -47.44 6.82 30.06
CA ARG A 573 -46.62 5.83 30.78
C ARG A 573 -45.16 6.26 30.94
N LYS A 574 -44.47 5.61 31.89
CA LYS A 574 -43.02 5.66 32.06
C LYS A 574 -42.34 4.62 31.17
N TYR A 575 -41.11 4.93 30.77
CA TYR A 575 -40.24 4.05 29.99
C TYR A 575 -38.95 3.79 30.76
N GLY A 576 -38.56 2.51 30.84
CA GLY A 576 -37.30 2.05 31.41
C GLY A 576 -36.19 2.14 30.38
N ASP A 577 -35.75 0.98 29.87
CA ASP A 577 -34.84 0.90 28.73
C ASP A 577 -35.63 1.03 27.42
N PHE A 578 -35.17 1.92 26.54
CA PHE A 578 -35.88 2.21 25.29
C PHE A 578 -34.98 2.80 24.21
N SER A 579 -35.44 2.72 22.98
CA SER A 579 -35.02 3.59 21.88
C SER A 579 -36.17 4.50 21.46
N LEU A 580 -35.96 5.81 21.51
CA LEU A 580 -36.88 6.83 21.02
C LEU A 580 -36.39 7.31 19.66
N ARG A 581 -37.23 7.20 18.63
CA ARG A 581 -36.99 7.76 17.29
C ARG A 581 -38.01 8.83 16.98
N LEU A 582 -37.55 9.92 16.37
CA LEU A 582 -38.40 10.97 15.80
C LEU A 582 -37.68 11.75 14.71
N GLN A 583 -38.42 12.58 13.98
CA GLN A 583 -37.84 13.59 13.11
C GLN A 583 -38.07 14.99 13.64
N TRP A 584 -37.07 15.87 13.51
CA TRP A 584 -37.20 17.30 13.82
C TRP A 584 -36.72 18.19 12.67
N ARG A 585 -37.30 19.38 12.56
CA ARG A 585 -36.94 20.40 11.56
C ARG A 585 -36.90 21.78 12.21
N ASP A 586 -35.83 22.52 11.91
CA ASP A 586 -35.69 23.91 12.30
C ASP A 586 -36.54 24.82 11.40
N ASP A 587 -37.60 25.39 11.99
CA ASP A 587 -38.56 26.28 11.34
C ASP A 587 -38.52 27.70 11.93
N ALA A 588 -37.45 28.07 12.64
CA ALA A 588 -37.30 29.40 13.21
C ALA A 588 -37.52 30.49 12.14
N PRO A 589 -38.14 31.63 12.45
CA PRO A 589 -38.29 32.70 11.48
C PRO A 589 -36.94 33.32 11.09
N GLY A 590 -36.84 33.86 9.88
CA GLY A 590 -35.63 34.56 9.40
C GLY A 590 -34.40 33.66 9.26
N THR A 591 -33.23 34.16 9.66
CA THR A 591 -31.93 33.47 9.50
C THR A 591 -31.41 32.81 10.77
N SER A 592 -32.08 32.95 11.92
CA SER A 592 -31.71 32.27 13.17
C SER A 592 -32.08 30.80 13.14
N ASN A 593 -31.40 29.94 13.91
CA ASN A 593 -31.81 28.54 14.10
C ASN A 593 -32.61 28.36 15.38
N ALA A 594 -33.55 27.44 15.45
CA ALA A 594 -34.28 27.15 16.69
C ALA A 594 -33.37 26.61 17.81
N ASN A 595 -33.74 26.88 19.05
CA ASN A 595 -33.23 26.21 20.25
C ASN A 595 -34.35 25.35 20.86
N SER A 596 -34.10 24.07 21.11
CA SER A 596 -35.04 23.17 21.76
C SER A 596 -34.28 21.97 22.34
N GLY A 597 -34.99 20.98 22.87
CA GLY A 597 -34.42 19.77 23.43
C GLY A 597 -35.45 18.68 23.60
N LEU A 598 -34.99 17.44 23.52
CA LEU A 598 -35.77 16.26 23.88
C LEU A 598 -35.43 15.88 25.32
N PHE A 599 -36.44 15.69 26.15
CA PHE A 599 -36.27 15.34 27.55
C PHE A 599 -36.61 13.88 27.77
N VAL A 600 -35.73 13.17 28.49
CA VAL A 600 -35.89 11.75 28.78
C VAL A 600 -35.67 11.45 30.25
N ARG A 601 -36.38 10.42 30.73
CA ARG A 601 -36.28 9.87 32.10
C ARG A 601 -36.55 10.86 33.24
N PHE A 602 -37.31 11.93 33.00
CA PHE A 602 -37.78 12.80 34.08
C PHE A 602 -38.95 12.18 34.86
N PRO A 603 -39.13 12.55 36.15
CA PRO A 603 -40.26 12.09 36.95
C PRO A 603 -41.57 12.77 36.55
N TRP A 604 -42.65 12.44 37.26
CA TRP A 604 -43.96 13.08 37.04
C TRP A 604 -43.86 14.59 37.26
N VAL A 605 -44.35 15.38 36.29
CA VAL A 605 -44.12 16.84 36.27
C VAL A 605 -45.06 17.63 37.17
N HIS A 606 -46.21 17.08 37.56
CA HIS A 606 -47.15 17.82 38.43
C HIS A 606 -46.84 17.54 39.90
N GLU A 607 -46.96 18.57 40.74
CA GLU A 607 -46.86 18.44 42.20
C GLU A 607 -45.52 17.84 42.70
N HIS A 608 -44.42 18.11 42.00
CA HIS A 608 -43.09 17.66 42.43
C HIS A 608 -42.68 18.38 43.74
N PRO A 609 -42.21 17.66 44.77
CA PRO A 609 -41.97 18.23 46.11
C PRO A 609 -40.89 19.31 46.14
N GLU A 610 -39.92 19.25 45.23
CA GLU A 610 -38.74 20.14 45.20
C GLU A 610 -38.76 21.16 44.05
N GLU A 611 -39.78 21.14 43.18
CA GLU A 611 -39.90 22.08 42.07
C GLU A 611 -41.37 22.30 41.72
N SER A 612 -41.87 23.51 41.96
CA SER A 612 -43.29 23.84 41.76
C SER A 612 -43.65 24.12 40.29
N ARG A 613 -42.66 24.34 39.42
CA ARG A 613 -42.89 24.63 38.00
C ARG A 613 -42.79 23.34 37.19
N PRO A 614 -43.89 22.86 36.58
CA PRO A 614 -43.93 21.53 35.96
C PRO A 614 -42.94 21.35 34.82
N GLU A 615 -42.71 22.36 33.99
CA GLU A 615 -41.70 22.32 32.93
C GLU A 615 -40.27 22.19 33.49
N TRP A 616 -40.01 22.75 34.67
CA TRP A 616 -38.70 22.67 35.32
C TRP A 616 -38.43 21.34 36.00
N VAL A 617 -39.48 20.55 36.28
CA VAL A 617 -39.30 19.18 36.75
C VAL A 617 -38.59 18.35 35.69
N ALA A 618 -39.01 18.47 34.43
CA ALA A 618 -38.32 17.83 33.31
C ALA A 618 -36.88 18.33 33.15
N ILE A 619 -36.66 19.64 33.32
CA ILE A 619 -35.35 20.28 33.12
C ILE A 619 -34.32 19.91 34.19
N LYS A 620 -34.75 19.83 35.45
CA LYS A 620 -33.87 19.53 36.59
C LYS A 620 -33.67 18.05 36.84
N TYR A 621 -34.67 17.24 36.54
CA TYR A 621 -34.68 15.83 36.95
C TYR A 621 -34.75 14.86 35.75
N GLY A 622 -34.75 15.36 34.52
CA GLY A 622 -34.49 14.59 33.30
C GLY A 622 -33.18 14.97 32.64
N HIS A 623 -32.79 14.18 31.66
CA HIS A 623 -31.72 14.53 30.74
C HIS A 623 -32.29 15.22 29.51
N GLU A 624 -31.75 16.39 29.20
CA GLU A 624 -32.01 17.12 27.96
C GLU A 624 -31.01 16.67 26.91
N VAL A 625 -31.53 16.15 25.80
CA VAL A 625 -30.76 15.90 24.59
C VAL A 625 -31.01 17.07 23.64
N GLN A 626 -29.97 17.85 23.42
CA GLN A 626 -30.04 19.19 22.82
C GLN A 626 -30.46 19.17 21.35
N VAL A 627 -31.21 20.19 20.92
CA VAL A 627 -31.49 20.55 19.52
C VAL A 627 -31.11 22.00 19.28
N LEU A 628 -29.90 22.22 18.75
CA LEU A 628 -29.36 23.56 18.46
C LEU A 628 -28.24 23.50 17.42
N ASP A 629 -28.51 24.07 16.24
CA ASP A 629 -27.59 24.04 15.09
C ASP A 629 -26.99 25.42 14.72
N ARG A 630 -27.29 26.49 15.46
CA ARG A 630 -26.65 27.78 15.20
C ARG A 630 -25.18 27.78 15.64
N PRO A 631 -24.28 28.47 14.91
CA PRO A 631 -22.86 28.54 15.25
C PRO A 631 -22.56 29.39 16.49
N ASP A 632 -23.39 30.39 16.76
CA ASP A 632 -23.28 31.28 17.91
C ASP A 632 -24.10 30.79 19.12
N GLY A 633 -24.12 31.56 20.21
CA GLY A 633 -24.89 31.24 21.41
C GLY A 633 -24.30 30.10 22.24
N ASP A 634 -25.16 29.16 22.64
CA ASP A 634 -24.83 28.10 23.60
C ASP A 634 -23.73 27.15 23.09
N MET A 635 -22.86 26.68 23.99
CA MET A 635 -21.75 25.77 23.65
C MET A 635 -22.18 24.31 23.43
N TYR A 636 -23.35 23.92 23.95
CA TYR A 636 -23.96 22.61 23.77
C TYR A 636 -24.81 22.63 22.50
N LYS A 637 -24.35 21.89 21.48
CA LYS A 637 -25.04 21.77 20.19
C LYS A 637 -25.84 20.47 20.12
N THR A 638 -26.59 20.30 19.04
CA THR A 638 -27.43 19.11 18.81
C THR A 638 -26.68 17.82 19.16
N GLY A 639 -27.29 16.96 19.98
CA GLY A 639 -26.66 15.71 20.44
C GLY A 639 -26.10 15.75 21.86
N SER A 640 -25.81 16.94 22.38
CA SER A 640 -25.29 17.07 23.74
C SER A 640 -26.29 16.56 24.77
N VAL A 641 -25.79 15.90 25.82
CA VAL A 641 -26.55 15.76 27.07
C VAL A 641 -26.34 17.07 27.83
N TYR A 642 -27.29 17.99 27.66
CA TYR A 642 -27.13 19.39 28.03
C TYR A 642 -26.78 19.53 29.52
N GLY A 643 -25.70 20.24 29.80
CA GLY A 643 -25.18 20.41 31.16
C GLY A 643 -24.08 19.45 31.58
N PHE A 644 -23.94 18.31 30.92
CA PHE A 644 -23.08 17.21 31.39
C PHE A 644 -22.09 16.73 30.36
N ASP A 645 -22.54 16.58 29.11
CA ASP A 645 -21.68 16.06 28.06
C ASP A 645 -21.93 16.76 26.73
N ARG A 646 -20.85 17.27 26.13
CA ARG A 646 -20.89 18.33 25.12
C ARG A 646 -20.55 17.80 23.75
N VAL A 647 -21.49 17.97 22.83
CA VAL A 647 -21.26 17.94 21.38
C VAL A 647 -21.05 19.37 20.87
N GLY A 648 -19.92 19.62 20.23
CA GLY A 648 -19.64 20.88 19.53
C GLY A 648 -20.27 20.91 18.13
N LEU A 649 -20.32 22.10 17.50
CA LEU A 649 -21.01 22.29 16.20
C LEU A 649 -20.51 21.34 15.10
N ALA A 650 -19.20 21.10 15.04
CA ALA A 650 -18.61 20.18 14.07
C ALA A 650 -19.03 18.71 14.29
N GLY A 651 -19.24 18.31 15.54
CA GLY A 651 -19.71 16.95 15.90
C GLY A 651 -21.23 16.80 15.81
N ALA A 652 -21.98 17.90 15.80
CA ALA A 652 -23.44 17.89 15.82
C ALA A 652 -24.08 17.41 14.50
N GLY A 653 -23.30 17.26 13.42
CA GLY A 653 -23.80 16.82 12.12
C GLY A 653 -24.81 17.79 11.51
N VAL A 654 -24.54 19.11 11.61
CA VAL A 654 -25.45 20.19 11.20
C VAL A 654 -25.96 20.00 9.77
N THR A 655 -27.28 20.05 9.61
CA THR A 655 -27.95 20.10 8.31
C THR A 655 -28.47 21.50 8.00
N GLN A 656 -28.85 21.72 6.75
CA GLN A 656 -29.43 22.99 6.35
C GLN A 656 -30.73 23.25 7.13
N LYS A 657 -30.93 24.51 7.53
CA LYS A 657 -32.20 24.94 8.14
C LYS A 657 -33.38 24.61 7.22
N GLY A 658 -34.48 24.13 7.81
CA GLY A 658 -35.64 23.66 7.05
C GLY A 658 -35.52 22.23 6.51
N THR A 659 -34.46 21.50 6.87
CA THR A 659 -34.31 20.07 6.57
C THR A 659 -34.79 19.21 7.75
N TRP A 660 -35.50 18.13 7.46
CA TRP A 660 -35.86 17.12 8.46
C TRP A 660 -34.63 16.31 8.86
N ASN A 661 -34.47 16.07 10.15
CA ASN A 661 -33.39 15.26 10.71
C ASN A 661 -33.97 14.08 11.46
N ASP A 662 -33.51 12.88 11.17
CA ASP A 662 -33.76 11.72 12.01
C ASP A 662 -32.97 11.85 13.30
N TYR A 663 -33.62 11.53 14.41
CA TYR A 663 -33.05 11.62 15.73
C TYR A 663 -33.41 10.39 16.55
N GLU A 664 -32.40 9.71 17.06
CA GLU A 664 -32.56 8.52 17.89
C GLU A 664 -31.85 8.72 19.23
N ILE A 665 -32.58 8.48 20.32
CA ILE A 665 -32.04 8.47 21.69
C ILE A 665 -32.26 7.07 22.24
N ARG A 666 -31.18 6.33 22.45
CA ARG A 666 -31.19 5.04 23.14
C ARG A 666 -30.82 5.24 24.58
N VAL A 667 -31.61 4.67 25.48
CA VAL A 667 -31.35 4.67 26.92
C VAL A 667 -31.42 3.24 27.40
N VAL A 668 -30.28 2.71 27.83
CA VAL A 668 -30.16 1.36 28.42
C VAL A 668 -29.45 1.52 29.75
N ASP A 669 -30.07 1.07 30.85
CA ASP A 669 -29.62 1.32 32.21
C ASP A 669 -29.42 2.82 32.53
N GLN A 670 -28.19 3.33 32.47
CA GLN A 670 -27.85 4.76 32.62
C GLN A 670 -26.92 5.23 31.49
N HIS A 671 -26.85 4.45 30.42
CA HIS A 671 -26.11 4.74 29.21
C HIS A 671 -27.04 5.36 28.17
N TYR A 672 -26.61 6.49 27.60
CA TYR A 672 -27.35 7.28 26.63
C TYR A 672 -26.55 7.34 25.34
N SER A 673 -27.10 6.81 24.24
CA SER A 673 -26.51 6.94 22.91
C SER A 673 -27.42 7.81 22.04
N VAL A 674 -26.84 8.84 21.42
CA VAL A 674 -27.58 9.82 20.62
C VAL A 674 -27.12 9.75 19.17
N TYR A 675 -28.06 9.50 18.26
CA TYR A 675 -27.81 9.43 16.83
C TYR A 675 -28.56 10.52 16.10
N ARG A 676 -27.92 11.09 15.09
CA ARG A 676 -28.55 11.99 14.12
C ARG A 676 -28.34 11.45 12.72
N ASN A 677 -29.41 11.30 11.95
CA ASN A 677 -29.38 10.78 10.58
C ASN A 677 -28.61 9.45 10.48
N GLY A 678 -28.78 8.58 11.48
CA GLY A 678 -28.11 7.28 11.58
C GLY A 678 -26.68 7.30 12.13
N VAL A 679 -26.06 8.47 12.30
CA VAL A 679 -24.70 8.63 12.80
C VAL A 679 -24.73 8.82 14.32
N LEU A 680 -23.93 8.04 15.05
CA LEU A 680 -23.71 8.24 16.48
C LEU A 680 -22.96 9.55 16.69
N ILE A 681 -23.60 10.52 17.35
CA ILE A 681 -23.01 11.84 17.61
C ILE A 681 -22.68 12.06 19.08
N ASN A 682 -23.24 11.25 19.98
CA ASN A 682 -22.86 11.29 21.39
C ASN A 682 -23.10 9.97 22.15
N GLU A 683 -22.26 9.71 23.14
CA GLU A 683 -22.44 8.63 24.13
C GLU A 683 -22.14 9.16 25.54
N PHE A 684 -23.06 8.92 26.47
CA PHE A 684 -22.95 9.43 27.83
C PHE A 684 -23.36 8.37 28.86
N ASP A 685 -22.48 8.13 29.82
CA ASP A 685 -22.75 7.27 30.98
C ASP A 685 -23.05 8.10 32.22
N ASN A 686 -24.29 8.03 32.71
CA ASN A 686 -24.68 8.68 33.95
C ASN A 686 -24.24 7.84 35.17
N ILE A 687 -22.95 7.94 35.52
CA ILE A 687 -22.35 7.27 36.68
C ILE A 687 -22.54 8.02 38.02
N GLY A 688 -23.15 9.22 38.00
CA GLY A 688 -23.32 10.11 39.15
C GLY A 688 -22.11 11.01 39.44
N GLY A 689 -22.28 11.99 40.33
CA GLY A 689 -21.22 12.87 40.82
C GLY A 689 -20.77 14.00 39.89
N GLN A 690 -21.47 14.27 38.79
CA GLN A 690 -21.22 15.43 37.92
C GLN A 690 -22.21 16.57 38.21
N ASP A 691 -21.65 17.77 38.40
CA ASP A 691 -22.40 19.02 38.52
C ASP A 691 -22.81 19.57 37.15
N PHE A 692 -23.93 20.29 37.11
CA PHE A 692 -24.44 20.91 35.89
C PHE A 692 -23.54 22.07 35.42
N THR A 693 -23.22 22.13 34.12
CA THR A 693 -22.39 23.18 33.52
C THR A 693 -23.13 23.92 32.40
N PRO A 694 -23.20 25.27 32.40
CA PRO A 694 -22.67 26.18 33.41
C PRO A 694 -23.40 26.05 34.76
N PRO A 695 -22.72 26.28 35.90
CA PRO A 695 -23.28 26.04 37.23
C PRO A 695 -24.66 26.66 37.45
N ARG A 696 -25.60 25.83 37.92
CA ARG A 696 -26.92 26.23 38.39
C ARG A 696 -27.04 25.84 39.86
N SER A 697 -27.24 26.82 40.74
CA SER A 697 -27.18 26.61 42.20
C SER A 697 -28.25 25.68 42.77
N ASP A 698 -29.33 25.48 42.03
CA ASP A 698 -30.50 24.68 42.39
C ASP A 698 -30.67 23.45 41.48
N ASP A 699 -29.63 23.06 40.76
CA ASP A 699 -29.62 21.88 39.90
C ASP A 699 -29.03 20.68 40.66
N PRO A 700 -29.70 19.52 40.65
CA PRO A 700 -29.27 18.36 41.44
C PRO A 700 -28.13 17.55 40.79
N GLY A 701 -27.58 18.03 39.67
CA GLY A 701 -26.55 17.33 38.92
C GLY A 701 -27.02 15.99 38.36
N THR A 702 -26.06 15.16 37.97
CA THR A 702 -26.34 13.82 37.44
C THR A 702 -27.03 12.90 38.44
N ASP A 703 -26.76 13.06 39.74
CA ASP A 703 -27.34 12.22 40.79
C ASP A 703 -28.86 12.37 40.90
N GLY A 704 -29.39 13.58 40.67
CA GLY A 704 -30.83 13.83 40.62
C GLY A 704 -31.55 13.31 39.37
N ARG A 705 -30.84 12.69 38.42
CA ARG A 705 -31.35 12.26 37.11
C ARG A 705 -31.23 10.75 36.87
N ARG A 706 -30.89 9.97 37.91
CA ARG A 706 -30.63 8.51 37.82
C ARG A 706 -31.88 7.64 37.94
N PHE A 707 -32.98 8.05 37.33
CA PHE A 707 -34.21 7.27 37.36
C PHE A 707 -34.08 6.01 36.49
N ALA A 708 -34.52 4.86 37.02
CA ALA A 708 -34.62 3.60 36.27
C ALA A 708 -35.73 3.65 35.19
N SER A 709 -36.72 4.53 35.35
CA SER A 709 -37.73 4.82 34.34
C SER A 709 -38.30 6.22 34.51
N GLY A 710 -38.78 6.82 33.43
CA GLY A 710 -39.41 8.15 33.47
C GLY A 710 -40.15 8.51 32.19
N TYR A 711 -40.49 9.79 32.05
CA TYR A 711 -41.30 10.30 30.94
C TYR A 711 -40.45 10.90 29.82
N LEU A 712 -41.12 11.24 28.73
CA LEU A 712 -40.54 11.84 27.52
C LEU A 712 -41.19 13.21 27.28
N GLY A 713 -40.43 14.15 26.73
CA GLY A 713 -40.94 15.49 26.44
C GLY A 713 -40.16 16.24 25.37
N LEU A 714 -40.81 17.24 24.80
CA LEU A 714 -40.29 18.13 23.77
C LEU A 714 -40.35 19.57 24.30
N GLN A 715 -39.22 20.27 24.25
CA GLN A 715 -39.13 21.62 24.78
C GLN A 715 -39.70 22.66 23.81
N VAL A 716 -40.37 23.66 24.35
CA VAL A 716 -40.51 24.96 23.70
C VAL A 716 -39.58 25.94 24.41
N HIS A 717 -38.60 26.47 23.71
CA HIS A 717 -37.65 27.41 24.32
C HIS A 717 -38.14 28.87 24.26
N GLY A 718 -38.77 29.28 23.16
CA GLY A 718 -39.30 30.62 22.98
C GLY A 718 -40.04 30.82 21.66
N THR A 719 -40.64 32.00 21.46
CA THR A 719 -41.49 32.29 20.28
C THR A 719 -40.71 32.45 18.98
N THR A 720 -39.38 32.62 19.04
CA THR A 720 -38.48 32.66 17.89
C THR A 720 -37.76 31.34 17.65
N ASP A 721 -37.87 30.40 18.58
CA ASP A 721 -37.19 29.11 18.51
C ASP A 721 -38.15 28.04 17.97
N VAL A 722 -38.62 28.27 16.73
CA VAL A 722 -39.68 27.45 16.14
C VAL A 722 -39.12 26.14 15.60
N VAL A 723 -39.54 25.02 16.19
CA VAL A 723 -39.16 23.67 15.79
C VAL A 723 -40.40 22.84 15.50
N SER A 724 -40.29 21.99 14.48
CA SER A 724 -41.32 21.02 14.12
C SER A 724 -40.85 19.60 14.39
N TYR A 725 -41.75 18.74 14.87
CA TYR A 725 -41.52 17.33 15.12
C TYR A 725 -42.56 16.47 14.40
N ARG A 726 -42.18 15.26 14.00
CA ARG A 726 -43.10 14.23 13.50
C ARG A 726 -42.52 12.83 13.73
N ASP A 727 -43.35 11.83 13.43
CA ASP A 727 -42.94 10.42 13.41
C ASP A 727 -42.32 9.95 14.74
N ILE A 728 -42.97 10.32 15.85
CA ILE A 728 -42.45 10.02 17.19
C ILE A 728 -42.86 8.60 17.56
N ARG A 729 -41.87 7.74 17.73
CA ARG A 729 -42.03 6.31 17.97
C ARG A 729 -41.02 5.79 18.97
N ILE A 730 -41.41 4.75 19.70
CA ILE A 730 -40.60 4.19 20.78
C ILE A 730 -40.61 2.67 20.77
N LYS A 731 -39.45 2.08 21.02
CA LYS A 731 -39.26 0.65 21.24
C LYS A 731 -38.68 0.42 22.64
N GLU A 732 -39.32 -0.42 23.44
CA GLU A 732 -38.78 -0.87 24.73
C GLU A 732 -37.71 -1.94 24.47
N LEU A 733 -36.61 -1.93 25.24
CA LEU A 733 -35.40 -2.74 24.99
C LEU A 733 -35.18 -3.85 26.02
#